data_AF-A0A1R3J283-F1
#
_entry.id   AF-A0A1R3J283-F1
#
_cell.length_a   1.000
_cell.length_b   1.000
_cell.length_c   1.000
_cell.angle_alpha   90.00
_cell.angle_beta   90.00
_cell.angle_gamma   90.00
#
_symmetry.space_group_name_H-M   'P 1'
#
loop_
_entity.id
_entity.type
_entity.pdbx_description
1 polymer ?
#
loop_
_entity_poly.entity_id
_entity_poly.type
_entity_poly.pdbx_seq_one_letter_code
_entity_poly.pdbx_strand_id
1 'polypeptide(L)'
;MASSNTSLDSRALLSEGNDHSHDQEEEEGRWWKNVLDLEEAKNQVWFSLPMILTNVCYYSITLVSVMFAGHVGELELAGTTLANSWATVTGFAFMIGLSGALETLCGQGFGAKIYRKLGIYLQASCIISFCFAVIISILWFYTEPILILLQQDAQISKTAASYITYLIPGLFAYGFVQNILRFLQTQSILMPLVWFSVIPLGLHLGIVYSLVNWTDHRFKGASLVASISLWISLLLLAFYVFLAKKFEQTWQGLSFESFHYILDNLKLALPSAAMVCLEYWAFELLVLLAGLMPNSEVTTSLIAMCVNTEAIAYMITYGLSAAASTRVSNELGAGNPIRAKNAMVVTLKLSVLLALAVVLILAFGHNVWAGFFSKSSEIIHKFASMTPLLLISITIDSFQGVLSGFMDRLNMLSFLPSRLVSVNGFPMDDLINKLPGQPDVNFRQFSGYIDVDQKAGRSLFYYFVEAEKDPMNLPLTIWLTGGPGCSSVGDAFLGVGPFIANANAHGLKRNPLSWIRESNLLFIDSPIGSGWSYSNTSSDYQVGDDSTNKDLLTFIFQWLEKYPNFKSRDLYLGGSSFAGHFIPNFAKGLLDYNNQSSTFKFNIKGLILGNPVLRYKLDTLATYEFLRSRGMINNEMHQAIVKECNGVDEGNYSDSAMIQWSKSCVEAMAKAELAAFNVTSVGLAMARHFDVYRETCDQNWTVLESGNELTKVRHGVDMCIPLRGDFYFNIPEVQKAFRGNRTNLGYQWQGCFDGLNFSSTDKNRDMLPVLKQILQQSIPITIMSGDQDAIVPIVGTLNHVQKLAEEMNLKLTKNEGWKNGKKDGAGWMYSYGDLLTFMTVKGANHHVTFSKPSKAFFIFKNIVLNPSIKIAIADKVV
;
A
#
# COMPACT_ATOMS: atom_id res chain seq x y z
N MET A 1 -47.45 9.62 -15.07
CA MET A 1 -47.49 8.36 -14.30
C MET A 1 -47.09 7.23 -15.23
N ALA A 2 -45.85 6.78 -15.13
CA ALA A 2 -45.36 5.46 -15.51
C ALA A 2 -43.92 5.39 -15.00
N SER A 3 -43.77 4.83 -13.81
CA SER A 3 -42.49 4.57 -13.16
C SER A 3 -41.82 3.38 -13.83
N SER A 4 -40.68 3.57 -14.49
CA SER A 4 -39.75 2.48 -14.76
C SER A 4 -38.49 2.70 -13.92
N ASN A 5 -38.35 1.86 -12.89
CA ASN A 5 -37.12 1.68 -12.13
C ASN A 5 -35.95 1.44 -13.09
N THR A 6 -34.98 2.34 -13.12
CA THR A 6 -33.63 2.04 -13.60
C THR A 6 -32.69 2.14 -12.41
N SER A 7 -32.65 1.05 -11.64
CA SER A 7 -31.52 0.72 -10.76
C SER A 7 -30.23 0.73 -11.58
N LEU A 8 -29.10 1.03 -10.93
CA LEU A 8 -27.76 0.90 -11.51
C LEU A 8 -27.56 -0.53 -12.04
N ASP A 9 -27.87 -0.76 -13.30
CA ASP A 9 -27.48 -1.95 -14.04
C ASP A 9 -26.27 -1.58 -14.92
N SER A 10 -25.22 -1.07 -14.27
CA SER A 10 -23.87 -1.16 -14.80
C SER A 10 -23.35 -2.54 -14.38
N ARG A 11 -23.51 -3.54 -15.25
CA ARG A 11 -22.69 -4.77 -15.20
C ARG A 11 -21.23 -4.32 -15.15
N ALA A 12 -20.71 -4.23 -13.93
CA ALA A 12 -19.34 -3.88 -13.65
C ALA A 12 -18.49 -5.07 -14.08
N LEU A 13 -17.40 -4.78 -14.79
CA LEU A 13 -16.37 -5.74 -15.15
C LEU A 13 -15.61 -6.31 -13.94
N LEU A 14 -15.93 -5.86 -12.72
CA LEU A 14 -15.54 -6.55 -11.50
C LEU A 14 -16.50 -7.73 -11.37
N SER A 15 -16.03 -8.96 -11.61
CA SER A 15 -16.83 -10.14 -11.32
C SER A 15 -17.30 -10.02 -9.86
N GLU A 16 -18.61 -9.90 -9.65
CA GLU A 16 -19.19 -10.18 -8.34
C GLU A 16 -18.86 -11.64 -8.05
N GLY A 17 -18.23 -11.87 -6.90
CA GLY A 17 -17.92 -13.21 -6.45
C GLY A 17 -19.22 -13.96 -6.23
N ASN A 18 -19.52 -14.91 -7.12
CA ASN A 18 -20.30 -16.06 -6.68
C ASN A 18 -19.36 -16.90 -5.82
N ASP A 19 -19.79 -17.02 -4.57
CA ASP A 19 -19.25 -17.90 -3.55
C ASP A 19 -19.28 -19.34 -4.10
N HIS A 20 -18.14 -19.86 -4.57
CA HIS A 20 -18.01 -21.28 -4.89
C HIS A 20 -17.76 -22.04 -3.58
N SER A 21 -18.83 -22.17 -2.79
CA SER A 21 -19.03 -23.31 -1.91
C SER A 21 -20.14 -24.18 -2.54
N HIS A 22 -19.85 -25.48 -2.67
CA HIS A 22 -20.63 -26.52 -3.36
C HIS A 22 -20.56 -26.52 -4.91
N ASP A 23 -19.64 -27.32 -5.44
CA ASP A 23 -19.98 -28.63 -6.03
C ASP A 23 -18.70 -29.37 -6.42
N GLN A 24 -18.34 -30.38 -5.62
CA GLN A 24 -17.50 -31.49 -6.07
C GLN A 24 -18.46 -32.50 -6.69
N GLU A 25 -18.62 -32.46 -8.00
CA GLU A 25 -18.89 -33.60 -8.90
C GLU A 25 -19.16 -33.09 -10.33
N GLU A 26 -18.52 -33.74 -11.32
CA GLU A 26 -18.69 -33.57 -12.78
C GLU A 26 -18.14 -32.25 -13.38
N GLU A 27 -17.19 -32.19 -14.32
CA GLU A 27 -17.12 -32.91 -15.60
C GLU A 27 -15.70 -32.79 -16.20
N GLU A 28 -15.11 -33.92 -16.59
CA GLU A 28 -14.02 -33.97 -17.56
C GLU A 28 -14.52 -33.45 -18.93
N GLY A 29 -13.95 -32.36 -19.45
CA GLY A 29 -14.14 -32.00 -20.86
C GLY A 29 -14.04 -30.53 -21.22
N ARG A 30 -12.81 -30.01 -21.40
CA ARG A 30 -12.38 -29.10 -22.49
C ARG A 30 -11.02 -28.48 -22.16
N TRP A 31 -9.96 -29.04 -22.74
CA TRP A 31 -8.58 -28.52 -22.70
C TRP A 31 -8.46 -27.02 -23.05
N TRP A 32 -9.37 -26.47 -23.85
CA TRP A 32 -9.40 -25.05 -24.25
C TRP A 32 -9.67 -24.07 -23.10
N LYS A 33 -10.38 -24.46 -22.04
CA LYS A 33 -10.62 -23.58 -20.86
C LYS A 33 -9.34 -23.29 -20.07
N ASN A 34 -8.29 -24.12 -20.24
CA ASN A 34 -6.98 -23.90 -19.62
C ASN A 34 -6.08 -22.97 -20.47
N VAL A 35 -6.46 -22.62 -21.70
CA VAL A 35 -5.63 -21.86 -22.65
C VAL A 35 -5.98 -20.37 -22.65
N LEU A 36 -7.25 -19.99 -22.53
CA LEU A 36 -7.67 -18.58 -22.50
C LEU A 36 -8.91 -18.42 -21.61
N ASP A 37 -8.87 -17.47 -20.68
CA ASP A 37 -10.05 -17.07 -19.90
C ASP A 37 -11.06 -16.40 -20.84
N LEU A 38 -12.11 -17.14 -21.20
CA LEU A 38 -13.09 -16.73 -22.21
C LEU A 38 -13.95 -15.55 -21.74
N GLU A 39 -14.17 -15.42 -20.44
CA GLU A 39 -14.99 -14.34 -19.89
C GLU A 39 -14.22 -13.03 -19.92
N GLU A 40 -12.99 -13.05 -19.41
CA GLU A 40 -12.09 -11.89 -19.49
C GLU A 40 -11.79 -11.50 -20.95
N ALA A 41 -11.58 -12.50 -21.83
CA ALA A 41 -11.34 -12.25 -23.24
C ALA A 41 -12.54 -11.58 -23.93
N LYS A 42 -13.76 -12.08 -23.68
CA LYS A 42 -14.99 -11.48 -24.20
C LYS A 42 -15.13 -10.04 -23.74
N ASN A 43 -14.87 -9.78 -22.46
CA ASN A 43 -14.96 -8.46 -21.87
C ASN A 43 -13.96 -7.47 -22.49
N GLN A 44 -12.71 -7.88 -22.69
CA GLN A 44 -11.69 -7.04 -23.32
C GLN A 44 -11.98 -6.77 -24.80
N VAL A 45 -12.50 -7.75 -25.55
CA VAL A 45 -12.91 -7.55 -26.96
C VAL A 45 -14.10 -6.59 -27.08
N TRP A 46 -15.11 -6.74 -26.22
CA TRP A 46 -16.25 -5.81 -26.19
C TRP A 46 -15.85 -4.40 -25.78
N PHE A 47 -14.81 -4.27 -24.96
CA PHE A 47 -14.24 -2.98 -24.60
C PHE A 47 -13.43 -2.36 -25.75
N SER A 48 -12.61 -3.15 -26.44
CA SER A 48 -11.68 -2.64 -27.44
C SER A 48 -12.38 -2.09 -28.68
N LEU A 49 -13.46 -2.73 -29.15
CA LEU A 49 -14.18 -2.32 -30.37
C LEU A 49 -14.67 -0.85 -30.35
N PRO A 50 -15.41 -0.37 -29.32
CA PRO A 50 -15.74 1.04 -29.18
C PRO A 50 -14.52 1.98 -29.17
N MET A 51 -13.42 1.57 -28.54
CA MET A 51 -12.20 2.38 -28.47
C MET A 51 -11.52 2.49 -29.82
N ILE A 52 -11.43 1.39 -30.60
CA ILE A 52 -10.90 1.41 -31.97
C ILE A 52 -11.68 2.42 -32.80
N LEU A 53 -13.02 2.30 -32.81
CA LEU A 53 -13.87 3.18 -33.60
C LEU A 53 -13.73 4.66 -33.19
N THR A 54 -13.69 4.92 -31.88
CA THR A 54 -13.51 6.28 -31.34
C THR A 54 -12.20 6.92 -31.83
N ASN A 55 -11.08 6.19 -31.72
CA ASN A 55 -9.77 6.69 -32.12
C ASN A 55 -9.67 6.90 -33.63
N VAL A 56 -10.18 5.95 -34.43
CA VAL A 56 -10.25 6.10 -35.90
C VAL A 56 -11.05 7.33 -36.28
N CYS A 57 -12.19 7.59 -35.62
CA CYS A 57 -13.00 8.76 -35.92
C CYS A 57 -12.28 10.08 -35.63
N TYR A 58 -11.60 10.21 -34.48
CA TYR A 58 -10.85 11.42 -34.16
C TYR A 58 -9.65 11.64 -35.08
N TYR A 59 -8.91 10.58 -35.42
CA TYR A 59 -7.82 10.64 -36.39
C TYR A 59 -8.33 11.06 -37.80
N SER A 60 -9.50 10.57 -38.19
CA SER A 60 -10.10 10.88 -39.49
C SER A 60 -10.44 12.36 -39.65
N ILE A 61 -10.75 13.09 -38.57
CA ILE A 61 -11.09 14.51 -38.64
C ILE A 61 -9.92 15.32 -39.23
N THR A 62 -8.70 15.12 -38.74
CA THR A 62 -7.54 15.87 -39.25
C THR A 62 -7.13 15.37 -40.63
N LEU A 63 -7.17 14.04 -40.86
CA LEU A 63 -6.82 13.44 -42.14
C LEU A 63 -7.73 13.93 -43.27
N VAL A 64 -9.05 13.92 -43.07
CA VAL A 64 -10.03 14.38 -44.07
C VAL A 64 -9.80 15.85 -44.41
N SER A 65 -9.52 16.70 -43.43
CA SER A 65 -9.17 18.11 -43.71
C SER A 65 -7.95 18.25 -44.62
N VAL A 66 -6.90 17.44 -44.41
CA VAL A 66 -5.72 17.43 -45.29
C VAL A 66 -6.10 16.99 -46.70
N MET A 67 -6.89 15.92 -46.83
CA MET A 67 -7.34 15.41 -48.13
C MET A 67 -8.10 16.48 -48.91
N PHE A 68 -9.02 17.20 -48.27
CA PHE A 68 -9.79 18.27 -48.93
C PHE A 68 -8.93 19.50 -49.26
N ALA A 69 -8.02 19.90 -48.37
CA ALA A 69 -7.11 21.01 -48.63
C ALA A 69 -6.14 20.70 -49.78
N GLY A 70 -5.68 19.46 -49.89
CA GLY A 70 -4.77 19.02 -50.95
C GLY A 70 -5.39 19.02 -52.34
N HIS A 71 -6.71 18.89 -52.47
CA HIS A 71 -7.39 19.01 -53.77
C HIS A 71 -7.48 20.45 -54.29
N VAL A 72 -7.04 21.45 -53.51
CA VAL A 72 -7.01 22.85 -53.95
C VAL A 72 -5.87 23.09 -54.96
N GLY A 73 -4.73 22.44 -54.78
CA GLY A 73 -3.54 22.57 -55.64
C GLY A 73 -2.33 21.82 -55.07
N GLU A 74 -1.29 21.64 -55.90
CA GLU A 74 -0.09 20.88 -55.51
C GLU A 74 0.69 21.55 -54.37
N LEU A 75 0.75 22.88 -54.35
CA LEU A 75 1.37 23.66 -53.28
C LEU A 75 0.61 23.49 -51.96
N GLU A 76 -0.72 23.52 -52.03
CA GLU A 76 -1.62 23.32 -50.90
C GLU A 76 -1.51 21.90 -50.34
N LEU A 77 -1.42 20.88 -51.20
CA LEU A 77 -1.20 19.49 -50.80
C LEU A 77 0.13 19.32 -50.07
N ALA A 78 1.23 19.85 -50.62
CA ALA A 78 2.54 19.77 -49.98
C ALA A 78 2.55 20.51 -48.63
N GLY A 79 2.00 21.73 -48.58
CA GLY A 79 1.94 22.53 -47.36
C GLY A 79 1.05 21.94 -46.27
N THR A 80 -0.12 21.38 -46.62
CA THR A 80 -1.04 20.76 -45.65
C THR A 80 -0.53 19.43 -45.12
N THR A 81 0.11 18.62 -45.96
CA THR A 81 0.73 17.36 -45.55
C THR A 81 1.87 17.63 -44.56
N LEU A 82 2.75 18.59 -44.87
CA LEU A 82 3.82 19.02 -43.97
C LEU A 82 3.28 19.61 -42.66
N ALA A 83 2.22 20.44 -42.74
CA ALA A 83 1.54 20.96 -41.57
C ALA A 83 0.96 19.85 -40.69
N ASN A 84 0.29 18.85 -41.27
CA ASN A 84 -0.31 17.77 -40.49
C ASN A 84 0.74 16.90 -39.78
N SER A 85 1.85 16.60 -40.46
CA SER A 85 3.01 15.94 -39.84
C SER A 85 3.56 16.78 -38.69
N TRP A 86 3.81 18.08 -38.93
CA TRP A 86 4.27 19.03 -37.91
C TRP A 86 3.35 19.09 -36.69
N ALA A 87 2.03 19.17 -36.91
CA ALA A 87 1.03 19.19 -35.84
C ALA A 87 0.98 17.89 -35.05
N THR A 88 1.13 16.75 -35.75
CA THR A 88 1.11 15.42 -35.12
C THR A 88 2.32 15.24 -34.21
N VAL A 89 3.52 15.55 -34.72
CA VAL A 89 4.81 15.45 -34.01
C VAL A 89 4.86 16.38 -32.79
N THR A 90 4.48 17.65 -32.96
CA THR A 90 4.72 18.67 -31.94
C THR A 90 3.53 18.91 -31.00
N GLY A 91 2.33 18.44 -31.37
CA GLY A 91 1.10 18.75 -30.64
C GLY A 91 0.25 17.53 -30.32
N PHE A 92 -0.36 16.90 -31.32
CA PHE A 92 -1.40 15.88 -31.07
C PHE A 92 -0.85 14.63 -30.36
N ALA A 93 0.31 14.10 -30.75
CA ALA A 93 0.93 12.96 -30.07
C ALA A 93 1.24 13.30 -28.59
N PHE A 94 1.74 14.51 -28.34
CA PHE A 94 2.04 14.99 -27.00
C PHE A 94 0.78 15.10 -26.13
N MET A 95 -0.33 15.63 -26.68
CA MET A 95 -1.62 15.72 -25.97
C MET A 95 -2.22 14.35 -25.64
N ILE A 96 -2.11 13.37 -26.55
CA ILE A 96 -2.52 11.98 -26.28
C ILE A 96 -1.72 11.44 -25.10
N GLY A 97 -0.39 11.56 -25.16
CA GLY A 97 0.46 11.00 -24.13
C GLY A 97 0.33 11.69 -22.77
N LEU A 98 0.11 13.01 -22.71
CA LEU A 98 -0.21 13.70 -21.45
C LEU A 98 -1.48 13.15 -20.77
N SER A 99 -2.49 12.79 -21.57
CA SER A 99 -3.74 12.23 -21.06
C SER A 99 -3.57 10.83 -20.44
N GLY A 100 -2.48 10.11 -20.79
CA GLY A 100 -2.20 8.75 -20.32
C GLY A 100 -2.09 8.62 -18.79
N ALA A 101 -1.77 9.72 -18.09
CA ALA A 101 -1.79 9.77 -16.63
C ALA A 101 -3.17 9.43 -16.03
N LEU A 102 -4.26 9.83 -16.70
CA LEU A 102 -5.62 9.58 -16.22
C LEU A 102 -6.02 8.11 -16.31
N GLU A 103 -5.47 7.35 -17.25
CA GLU A 103 -5.76 5.92 -17.31
C GLU A 103 -5.20 5.16 -16.09
N THR A 104 -4.08 5.63 -15.53
CA THR A 104 -3.54 5.14 -14.24
C THR A 104 -4.38 5.69 -13.09
N LEU A 105 -4.47 7.01 -12.95
CA LEU A 105 -5.06 7.69 -11.79
C LEU A 105 -6.56 7.42 -11.66
N CYS A 106 -7.32 7.60 -12.74
CA CYS A 106 -8.75 7.36 -12.72
C CYS A 106 -9.07 5.86 -12.72
N GLY A 107 -8.31 5.02 -13.43
CA GLY A 107 -8.55 3.57 -13.44
C GLY A 107 -8.31 2.93 -12.08
N GLN A 108 -7.14 3.18 -11.49
CA GLN A 108 -6.87 2.72 -10.13
C GLN A 108 -7.81 3.34 -9.11
N GLY A 109 -8.15 4.63 -9.25
CA GLY A 109 -9.12 5.27 -8.39
C GLY A 109 -10.52 4.67 -8.50
N PHE A 110 -10.93 4.25 -9.70
CA PHE A 110 -12.20 3.59 -9.96
C PHE A 110 -12.23 2.21 -9.30
N GLY A 111 -11.18 1.41 -9.48
CA GLY A 111 -11.00 0.11 -8.82
C GLY A 111 -11.02 0.20 -7.29
N ALA A 112 -10.36 1.23 -6.74
CA ALA A 112 -10.30 1.50 -5.30
C ALA A 112 -11.58 2.16 -4.74
N LYS A 113 -12.59 2.38 -5.57
CA LYS A 113 -13.87 3.04 -5.21
C LYS A 113 -13.72 4.46 -4.64
N ILE A 114 -12.65 5.17 -4.97
CA ILE A 114 -12.40 6.57 -4.58
C ILE A 114 -12.94 7.54 -5.64
N TYR A 115 -14.22 7.38 -5.98
CA TYR A 115 -14.87 8.01 -7.13
C TYR A 115 -14.70 9.53 -7.22
N ARG A 116 -14.79 10.26 -6.10
CA ARG A 116 -14.62 11.72 -6.06
C ARG A 116 -13.29 12.18 -6.67
N LYS A 117 -12.20 11.43 -6.44
CA LYS A 117 -10.86 11.82 -6.91
C LYS A 117 -10.74 11.78 -8.43
N LEU A 118 -11.54 10.97 -9.14
CA LEU A 118 -11.50 10.89 -10.60
C LEU A 118 -11.78 12.26 -11.24
N GLY A 119 -12.81 12.96 -10.76
CA GLY A 119 -13.13 14.31 -11.25
C GLY A 119 -12.07 15.35 -10.91
N ILE A 120 -11.40 15.21 -9.76
CA ILE A 120 -10.29 16.08 -9.36
C ILE A 120 -9.07 15.85 -10.27
N TYR A 121 -8.73 14.60 -10.57
CA TYR A 121 -7.65 14.27 -11.50
C TYR A 121 -7.95 14.74 -12.92
N LEU A 122 -9.19 14.58 -13.40
CA LEU A 122 -9.63 15.11 -14.70
C LEU A 122 -9.40 16.62 -14.78
N GLN A 123 -9.81 17.38 -13.76
CA GLN A 123 -9.59 18.83 -13.71
C GLN A 123 -8.11 19.20 -13.76
N ALA A 124 -7.27 18.53 -12.96
CA ALA A 124 -5.84 18.77 -12.94
C ALA A 124 -5.19 18.49 -14.32
N SER A 125 -5.54 17.38 -14.98
CA SER A 125 -5.04 17.06 -16.32
C SER A 125 -5.52 18.03 -17.40
N CYS A 126 -6.75 18.52 -17.29
CA CYS A 126 -7.29 19.58 -18.14
C CYS A 126 -6.51 20.89 -18.00
N ILE A 127 -6.13 21.28 -16.77
CA ILE A 127 -5.28 22.46 -16.53
C ILE A 127 -3.89 22.26 -17.16
N ILE A 128 -3.28 21.09 -16.96
CA ILE A 128 -1.97 20.75 -17.55
C ILE A 128 -2.02 20.84 -19.08
N SER A 129 -3.04 20.22 -19.69
CA SER A 129 -3.20 20.21 -21.15
C SER A 129 -3.42 21.61 -21.71
N PHE A 130 -4.16 22.47 -21.00
CA PHE A 130 -4.33 23.87 -21.38
C PHE A 130 -2.99 24.62 -21.38
N CYS A 131 -2.19 24.49 -20.30
CA CYS A 131 -0.88 25.14 -20.21
C CYS A 131 0.06 24.70 -21.34
N PHE A 132 0.14 23.40 -21.63
CA PHE A 132 0.96 22.90 -22.73
C PHE A 132 0.41 23.29 -24.11
N ALA A 133 -0.91 23.37 -24.28
CA ALA A 133 -1.51 23.84 -25.52
C ALA A 133 -1.10 25.29 -25.82
N VAL A 134 -1.00 26.16 -24.80
CA VAL A 134 -0.47 27.52 -24.96
C VAL A 134 0.99 27.49 -25.45
N ILE A 135 1.84 26.67 -24.83
CA ILE A 135 3.26 26.55 -25.21
C ILE A 135 3.40 26.07 -26.66
N ILE A 136 2.67 25.02 -27.03
CA ILE A 136 2.69 24.47 -28.39
C ILE A 136 2.09 25.46 -29.40
N SER A 137 1.07 26.23 -29.01
CA SER A 137 0.51 27.27 -29.89
C SER A 137 1.53 28.35 -30.21
N ILE A 138 2.36 28.75 -29.23
CA ILE A 138 3.49 29.67 -29.46
C ILE A 138 4.47 29.07 -30.46
N LEU A 139 4.84 27.80 -30.31
CA LEU A 139 5.68 27.10 -31.28
C LEU A 139 5.04 27.10 -32.69
N TRP A 140 3.75 26.81 -32.76
CA TRP A 140 2.98 26.77 -34.01
C TRP A 140 2.87 28.14 -34.70
N PHE A 141 2.88 29.26 -33.96
CA PHE A 141 2.96 30.59 -34.56
C PHE A 141 4.27 30.83 -35.33
N TYR A 142 5.36 30.17 -34.93
CA TYR A 142 6.67 30.26 -35.60
C TYR A 142 6.89 29.13 -36.63
N THR A 143 5.83 28.46 -37.09
CA THR A 143 5.96 27.34 -38.05
C THR A 143 6.71 27.74 -39.33
N GLU A 144 6.39 28.88 -39.96
CA GLU A 144 7.05 29.31 -41.20
C GLU A 144 8.58 29.49 -41.03
N PRO A 145 9.07 30.31 -40.08
CA PRO A 145 10.51 30.48 -39.89
C PRO A 145 11.21 29.20 -39.42
N ILE A 146 10.54 28.34 -38.64
CA ILE A 146 11.10 27.05 -38.22
C ILE A 146 11.27 26.10 -39.41
N LEU A 147 10.26 25.97 -40.27
CA LEU A 147 10.34 25.11 -41.45
C LEU A 147 11.40 25.62 -42.45
N ILE A 148 11.51 26.93 -42.64
CA ILE A 148 12.59 27.53 -43.45
C ILE A 148 13.97 27.22 -42.83
N LEU A 149 14.10 27.30 -41.50
CA LEU A 149 15.34 26.93 -40.80
C LEU A 149 15.69 25.44 -41.02
N LEU A 150 14.68 24.57 -41.10
CA LEU A 150 14.82 23.15 -41.46
C LEU A 150 14.97 22.91 -42.98
N GLN A 151 15.32 23.97 -43.74
CA GLN A 151 15.59 23.93 -45.17
C GLN A 151 14.41 23.49 -46.05
N GLN A 152 13.17 23.73 -45.60
CA GLN A 152 11.98 23.55 -46.43
C GLN A 152 11.78 24.74 -47.39
N ASP A 153 11.11 24.50 -48.51
CA ASP A 153 10.76 25.56 -49.46
C ASP A 153 9.93 26.68 -48.79
N ALA A 154 10.22 27.93 -49.14
CA ALA A 154 9.61 29.09 -48.51
C ALA A 154 8.09 29.19 -48.76
N GLN A 155 7.62 28.81 -49.96
CA GLN A 155 6.18 28.82 -50.25
C GLN A 155 5.45 27.67 -49.57
N ILE A 156 6.07 26.48 -49.50
CA ILE A 156 5.51 25.33 -48.76
C ILE A 156 5.44 25.66 -47.27
N SER A 157 6.51 26.24 -46.70
CA SER A 157 6.59 26.63 -45.29
C SER A 157 5.52 27.66 -44.90
N LYS A 158 5.30 28.67 -45.75
CA LYS A 158 4.25 29.68 -45.56
C LYS A 158 2.84 29.08 -45.62
N THR A 159 2.61 28.18 -46.58
CA THR A 159 1.34 27.47 -46.74
C THR A 159 1.06 26.56 -45.54
N ALA A 160 2.06 25.82 -45.06
CA ALA A 160 1.98 25.00 -43.86
C ALA A 160 1.68 25.83 -42.60
N ALA A 161 2.36 26.96 -42.42
CA ALA A 161 2.12 27.86 -41.30
C ALA A 161 0.71 28.47 -41.33
N SER A 162 0.20 28.83 -42.51
CA SER A 162 -1.19 29.27 -42.65
C SER A 162 -2.16 28.17 -42.22
N TYR A 163 -1.92 26.91 -42.61
CA TYR A 163 -2.79 25.80 -42.19
C TYR A 163 -2.75 25.57 -40.68
N ILE A 164 -1.56 25.56 -40.08
CA ILE A 164 -1.34 25.37 -38.64
C ILE A 164 -2.03 26.46 -37.80
N THR A 165 -1.99 27.72 -38.26
CA THR A 165 -2.60 28.84 -37.54
C THR A 165 -4.09 28.62 -37.29
N TYR A 166 -4.82 28.06 -38.27
CA TYR A 166 -6.25 27.73 -38.13
C TYR A 166 -6.51 26.43 -37.36
N LEU A 167 -5.46 25.63 -37.10
CA LEU A 167 -5.52 24.39 -36.32
C LEU A 167 -5.27 24.61 -34.82
N ILE A 168 -4.66 25.75 -34.44
CA ILE A 168 -4.37 26.12 -33.05
C ILE A 168 -5.59 25.95 -32.13
N PRO A 169 -6.81 26.46 -32.45
CA PRO A 169 -7.96 26.28 -31.57
C PRO A 169 -8.34 24.80 -31.38
N GLY A 170 -8.13 23.97 -32.41
CA GLY A 170 -8.36 22.53 -32.37
C GLY A 170 -7.43 21.80 -31.39
N LEU A 171 -6.19 22.27 -31.22
CA LEU A 171 -5.25 21.68 -30.26
C LEU A 171 -5.76 21.77 -28.81
N PHE A 172 -6.32 22.92 -28.42
CA PHE A 172 -6.92 23.10 -27.10
C PHE A 172 -8.09 22.13 -26.89
N ALA A 173 -9.01 22.06 -27.87
CA ALA A 173 -10.14 21.15 -27.79
C ALA A 173 -9.67 19.69 -27.68
N TYR A 174 -8.68 19.31 -28.48
CA TYR A 174 -8.14 17.96 -28.50
C TYR A 174 -7.54 17.54 -27.15
N GLY A 175 -6.77 18.42 -26.50
CA GLY A 175 -6.23 18.13 -25.16
C GLY A 175 -7.33 17.83 -24.13
N PHE A 176 -8.40 18.62 -24.12
CA PHE A 176 -9.55 18.36 -23.23
C PHE A 176 -10.32 17.10 -23.62
N VAL A 177 -10.54 16.86 -24.93
CA VAL A 177 -11.19 15.64 -25.42
C VAL A 177 -10.42 14.41 -24.92
N GLN A 178 -9.11 14.35 -25.12
CA GLN A 178 -8.29 13.22 -24.67
C GLN A 178 -8.44 12.95 -23.17
N ASN A 179 -8.45 14.00 -22.34
CA ASN A 179 -8.66 13.83 -20.90
C ASN A 179 -10.04 13.26 -20.54
N ILE A 180 -11.11 13.78 -21.17
CA ILE A 180 -12.47 13.28 -20.90
C ILE A 180 -12.63 11.85 -21.42
N LEU A 181 -12.01 11.50 -22.55
CA LEU A 181 -12.01 10.13 -23.05
C LEU A 181 -11.43 9.17 -22.00
N ARG A 182 -10.30 9.49 -21.36
CA ARG A 182 -9.70 8.63 -20.32
C ARG A 182 -10.53 8.56 -19.05
N PHE A 183 -11.15 9.67 -18.65
CA PHE A 183 -12.08 9.69 -17.53
C PHE A 183 -13.27 8.74 -17.74
N LEU A 184 -13.86 8.72 -18.94
CA LEU A 184 -14.98 7.85 -19.26
C LEU A 184 -14.55 6.39 -19.52
N GLN A 185 -13.44 6.21 -20.23
CA GLN A 185 -12.86 4.91 -20.55
C GLN A 185 -12.54 4.10 -19.29
N THR A 186 -11.89 4.71 -18.30
CA THR A 186 -11.50 4.04 -17.05
C THR A 186 -12.69 3.51 -16.24
N GLN A 187 -13.85 4.15 -16.40
CA GLN A 187 -15.12 3.75 -15.82
C GLN A 187 -15.90 2.76 -16.70
N SER A 188 -15.32 2.32 -17.82
CA SER A 188 -15.95 1.46 -18.83
C SER A 188 -17.20 2.07 -19.48
N ILE A 189 -17.23 3.39 -19.64
CA ILE A 189 -18.33 4.13 -20.27
C ILE A 189 -17.95 4.47 -21.71
N LEU A 190 -18.20 3.54 -22.62
CA LEU A 190 -17.61 3.56 -23.97
C LEU A 190 -18.55 4.07 -25.06
N MET A 191 -19.85 3.75 -24.99
CA MET A 191 -20.80 4.12 -26.05
C MET A 191 -20.91 5.64 -26.30
N PRO A 192 -20.87 6.52 -25.28
CA PRO A 192 -20.81 7.96 -25.50
C PRO A 192 -19.56 8.39 -26.28
N LEU A 193 -18.42 7.72 -26.09
CA LEU A 193 -17.18 8.00 -26.82
C LEU A 193 -17.33 7.76 -28.32
N VAL A 194 -18.03 6.68 -28.68
CA VAL A 194 -18.36 6.36 -30.08
C VAL A 194 -19.28 7.42 -30.68
N TRP A 195 -20.41 7.73 -30.03
CA TRP A 195 -21.36 8.69 -30.60
C TRP A 195 -20.77 10.10 -30.72
N PHE A 196 -20.01 10.53 -29.71
CA PHE A 196 -19.38 11.85 -29.69
C PHE A 196 -18.07 11.94 -30.47
N SER A 197 -17.68 10.89 -31.19
CA SER A 197 -16.62 10.91 -32.21
C SER A 197 -17.19 10.74 -33.63
N VAL A 198 -18.19 9.86 -33.81
CA VAL A 198 -18.87 9.64 -35.10
C VAL A 198 -19.70 10.85 -35.54
N ILE A 199 -20.49 11.46 -34.65
CA ILE A 199 -21.35 12.60 -35.00
C ILE A 199 -20.49 13.79 -35.48
N PRO A 200 -19.44 14.21 -34.75
CA PRO A 200 -18.56 15.29 -35.22
C PRO A 200 -17.87 14.96 -36.54
N LEU A 201 -17.44 13.72 -36.79
CA LEU A 201 -16.85 13.32 -38.07
C LEU A 201 -17.86 13.40 -39.23
N GLY A 202 -19.11 12.97 -39.01
CA GLY A 202 -20.16 13.08 -40.01
C GLY A 202 -20.47 14.54 -40.38
N LEU A 203 -20.55 15.41 -39.37
CA LEU A 203 -20.71 16.85 -39.57
C LEU A 203 -19.48 17.45 -40.26
N HIS A 204 -18.28 17.02 -39.87
CA HIS A 204 -17.02 17.46 -40.45
C HIS A 204 -17.01 17.26 -41.97
N LEU A 205 -17.37 16.08 -42.46
CA LEU A 205 -17.42 15.76 -43.90
C LEU A 205 -18.32 16.72 -44.69
N GLY A 206 -19.51 17.04 -44.17
CA GLY A 206 -20.42 17.97 -44.81
C GLY A 206 -19.93 19.41 -44.79
N ILE A 207 -19.41 19.86 -43.64
CA ILE A 207 -18.95 21.23 -43.44
C ILE A 207 -17.67 21.49 -44.25
N VAL A 208 -16.70 20.55 -44.25
CA VAL A 208 -15.44 20.69 -44.99
C VAL A 208 -15.68 20.71 -46.49
N TYR A 209 -16.55 19.82 -46.99
CA TYR A 209 -16.95 19.80 -48.40
C TYR A 209 -17.56 21.14 -48.82
N SER A 210 -18.47 21.68 -48.00
CA SER A 210 -19.15 22.95 -48.29
C SER A 210 -18.18 24.14 -48.28
N LEU A 211 -17.31 24.25 -47.28
CA LEU A 211 -16.35 25.36 -47.18
C LEU A 211 -15.29 25.33 -48.27
N VAL A 212 -14.77 24.14 -48.62
CA VAL A 212 -13.70 24.00 -49.62
C VAL A 212 -14.21 24.21 -51.05
N ASN A 213 -15.46 23.82 -51.33
CA ASN A 213 -16.02 23.87 -52.69
C ASN A 213 -16.92 25.08 -52.96
N TRP A 214 -17.59 25.64 -51.95
CA TRP A 214 -18.62 26.68 -52.14
C TRP A 214 -18.27 28.05 -51.55
N THR A 215 -17.11 28.21 -50.92
CA THR A 215 -16.70 29.51 -50.35
C THR A 215 -15.30 29.91 -50.80
N ASP A 216 -14.99 31.21 -50.74
CA ASP A 216 -13.66 31.74 -51.07
C ASP A 216 -12.58 31.34 -50.05
N HIS A 217 -12.95 30.73 -48.93
CA HIS A 217 -12.05 30.34 -47.85
C HIS A 217 -11.45 28.94 -48.07
N ARG A 218 -11.32 28.50 -49.33
CA ARG A 218 -11.10 27.09 -49.74
C ARG A 218 -10.02 26.37 -48.92
N PHE A 219 -8.79 26.88 -48.95
CA PHE A 219 -7.65 26.25 -48.26
C PHE A 219 -7.71 26.38 -46.72
N LYS A 220 -7.96 27.60 -46.22
CA LYS A 220 -7.98 27.92 -44.78
C LYS A 220 -9.15 27.27 -44.05
N GLY A 221 -10.28 27.14 -44.75
CA GLY A 221 -11.51 26.52 -44.28
C GLY A 221 -11.29 25.07 -43.87
N ALA A 222 -10.47 24.31 -44.60
CA ALA A 222 -10.21 22.92 -44.28
C ALA A 222 -9.63 22.72 -42.86
N SER A 223 -8.61 23.49 -42.48
CA SER A 223 -8.03 23.46 -41.13
C SER A 223 -8.99 24.00 -40.06
N LEU A 224 -9.69 25.10 -40.36
CA LEU A 224 -10.65 25.70 -39.43
C LEU A 224 -11.79 24.72 -39.08
N VAL A 225 -12.27 23.94 -40.04
CA VAL A 225 -13.34 22.95 -39.83
C VAL A 225 -12.87 21.80 -38.95
N ALA A 226 -11.62 21.36 -39.05
CA ALA A 226 -11.04 20.39 -38.11
C ALA A 226 -11.11 20.94 -36.68
N SER A 227 -10.66 22.18 -36.45
CA SER A 227 -10.76 22.85 -35.16
C SER A 227 -12.19 22.90 -34.63
N ILE A 228 -13.15 23.32 -35.47
CA ILE A 228 -14.58 23.39 -35.09
C ILE A 228 -15.11 22.00 -34.72
N SER A 229 -14.75 20.96 -35.46
CA SER A 229 -15.23 19.59 -35.23
C SER A 229 -14.71 19.03 -33.89
N LEU A 230 -13.47 19.35 -33.53
CA LEU A 230 -12.89 19.00 -32.23
C LEU A 230 -13.58 19.76 -31.08
N TRP A 231 -13.94 21.02 -31.28
CA TRP A 231 -14.73 21.78 -30.29
C TRP A 231 -16.15 21.23 -30.12
N ILE A 232 -16.81 20.84 -31.20
CA ILE A 232 -18.12 20.16 -31.12
C ILE A 232 -17.99 18.88 -30.28
N SER A 233 -16.94 18.10 -30.52
CA SER A 233 -16.65 16.87 -29.76
C SER A 233 -16.46 17.16 -28.27
N LEU A 234 -15.66 18.18 -27.94
CA LEU A 234 -15.43 18.61 -26.55
C LEU A 234 -16.75 19.02 -25.87
N LEU A 235 -17.56 19.84 -26.53
CA LEU A 235 -18.80 20.34 -25.95
C LEU A 235 -19.80 19.21 -25.69
N LEU A 236 -19.93 18.25 -26.61
CA LEU A 236 -20.79 17.08 -26.43
C LEU A 236 -20.33 16.22 -25.24
N LEU A 237 -19.03 15.92 -25.16
CA LEU A 237 -18.42 15.16 -24.06
C LEU A 237 -18.56 15.87 -22.71
N ALA A 238 -18.26 17.17 -22.66
CA ALA A 238 -18.36 17.97 -21.45
C ALA A 238 -19.81 18.04 -20.96
N PHE A 239 -20.77 18.34 -21.85
CA PHE A 239 -22.19 18.38 -21.50
C PHE A 239 -22.69 17.05 -20.94
N TYR A 240 -22.23 15.93 -21.51
CA TYR A 240 -22.56 14.61 -20.99
C TYR A 240 -22.03 14.38 -19.57
N VAL A 241 -20.77 14.74 -19.29
CA VAL A 241 -20.18 14.65 -17.94
C VAL A 241 -20.90 15.57 -16.95
N PHE A 242 -21.28 16.79 -17.36
CA PHE A 242 -21.95 17.76 -16.48
C PHE A 242 -23.39 17.39 -16.12
N LEU A 243 -24.12 16.72 -17.02
CA LEU A 243 -25.57 16.53 -16.84
C LEU A 243 -26.00 15.10 -16.54
N ALA A 244 -25.21 14.09 -16.91
CA ALA A 244 -25.62 12.72 -16.66
C ALA A 244 -25.52 12.38 -15.17
N LYS A 245 -26.64 11.95 -14.58
CA LYS A 245 -26.71 11.52 -13.16
C LYS A 245 -25.70 10.44 -12.80
N LYS A 246 -25.26 9.64 -13.79
CA LYS A 246 -24.25 8.58 -13.61
C LYS A 246 -22.93 9.10 -13.02
N PHE A 247 -22.62 10.38 -13.21
CA PHE A 247 -21.37 10.97 -12.72
C PHE A 247 -21.48 11.68 -11.38
N GLU A 248 -22.61 11.61 -10.67
CA GLU A 248 -22.81 12.32 -9.40
C GLU A 248 -21.74 11.99 -8.34
N GLN A 249 -21.21 10.76 -8.35
CA GLN A 249 -20.15 10.32 -7.45
C GLN A 249 -18.73 10.62 -7.95
N THR A 250 -18.54 10.75 -9.27
CA THR A 250 -17.23 10.91 -9.91
C THR A 250 -16.93 12.34 -10.34
N TRP A 251 -17.97 13.17 -10.48
CA TRP A 251 -17.92 14.57 -10.89
C TRP A 251 -18.87 15.40 -10.03
N GLN A 252 -18.31 16.11 -9.05
CA GLN A 252 -19.06 16.97 -8.12
C GLN A 252 -18.93 18.46 -8.46
N GLY A 253 -18.56 18.77 -9.70
CA GLY A 253 -18.26 20.13 -10.16
C GLY A 253 -16.79 20.54 -9.99
N LEU A 254 -16.51 21.80 -10.32
CA LEU A 254 -15.16 22.37 -10.28
C LEU A 254 -14.68 22.57 -8.84
N SER A 255 -13.40 22.26 -8.58
CA SER A 255 -12.79 22.35 -7.26
C SER A 255 -11.35 22.88 -7.34
N PHE A 256 -11.03 23.79 -6.43
CA PHE A 256 -9.65 24.26 -6.22
C PHE A 256 -8.70 23.17 -5.70
N GLU A 257 -9.24 22.05 -5.22
CA GLU A 257 -8.44 20.90 -4.81
C GLU A 257 -7.59 20.36 -5.97
N SER A 258 -8.05 20.49 -7.22
CA SER A 258 -7.32 20.04 -8.42
C SER A 258 -5.92 20.64 -8.56
N PHE A 259 -5.70 21.87 -8.09
CA PHE A 259 -4.38 22.52 -8.13
C PHE A 259 -3.32 21.79 -7.30
N HIS A 260 -3.72 21.07 -6.24
CA HIS A 260 -2.79 20.30 -5.42
C HIS A 260 -2.25 19.06 -6.12
N TYR A 261 -2.94 18.57 -7.16
CA TYR A 261 -2.59 17.35 -7.88
C TYR A 261 -1.88 17.62 -9.22
N ILE A 262 -1.61 18.87 -9.59
CA ILE A 262 -0.95 19.22 -10.86
C ILE A 262 0.43 18.56 -10.96
N LEU A 263 1.26 18.66 -9.90
CA LEU A 263 2.61 18.10 -9.93
C LEU A 263 2.61 16.57 -9.99
N ASP A 264 1.67 15.92 -9.30
CA ASP A 264 1.59 14.46 -9.27
C ASP A 264 1.04 13.91 -10.59
N ASN A 265 0.08 14.60 -11.21
CA ASN A 265 -0.35 14.29 -12.56
C ASN A 265 0.81 14.48 -13.56
N LEU A 266 1.61 15.56 -13.45
CA LEU A 266 2.74 15.81 -14.35
C LEU A 266 3.81 14.72 -14.31
N LYS A 267 4.11 14.17 -13.12
CA LYS A 267 5.08 13.07 -12.97
C LYS A 267 4.68 11.83 -13.78
N LEU A 268 3.38 11.61 -13.95
CA LEU A 268 2.84 10.53 -14.77
C LEU A 268 2.60 10.95 -16.22
N ALA A 269 2.24 12.20 -16.47
CA ALA A 269 1.89 12.69 -17.79
C ALA A 269 3.13 12.85 -18.68
N LEU A 270 4.24 13.35 -18.15
CA LEU A 270 5.44 13.64 -18.95
C LEU A 270 6.14 12.38 -19.49
N PRO A 271 6.39 11.30 -18.71
CA PRO A 271 6.98 10.09 -19.27
C PRO A 271 6.03 9.39 -20.26
N SER A 272 4.73 9.40 -19.99
CA SER A 272 3.70 8.90 -20.93
C SER A 272 3.68 9.71 -22.23
N ALA A 273 3.83 11.03 -22.15
CA ALA A 273 3.99 11.90 -23.31
C ALA A 273 5.27 11.62 -24.09
N ALA A 274 6.40 11.44 -23.39
CA ALA A 274 7.66 11.10 -24.02
C ALA A 274 7.59 9.76 -24.77
N MET A 275 6.99 8.74 -24.17
CA MET A 275 6.83 7.43 -24.83
C MET A 275 6.02 7.53 -26.12
N VAL A 276 4.83 8.13 -26.06
CA VAL A 276 3.95 8.29 -27.24
C VAL A 276 4.63 9.16 -28.31
N CYS A 277 5.30 10.25 -27.91
CA CYS A 277 6.03 11.10 -28.85
C CYS A 277 7.17 10.36 -29.55
N LEU A 278 8.02 9.64 -28.81
CA LEU A 278 9.15 8.92 -29.40
C LEU A 278 8.70 7.88 -30.44
N GLU A 279 7.57 7.23 -30.21
CA GLU A 279 6.96 6.28 -31.14
C GLU A 279 6.53 6.98 -32.44
N TYR A 280 5.75 8.05 -32.34
CA TYR A 280 5.27 8.80 -33.51
C TYR A 280 6.42 9.49 -34.27
N TRP A 281 7.42 10.02 -33.55
CA TRP A 281 8.56 10.71 -34.15
C TRP A 281 9.43 9.76 -34.96
N ALA A 282 9.56 8.50 -34.54
CA ALA A 282 10.32 7.51 -35.29
C ALA A 282 9.74 7.28 -36.69
N PHE A 283 8.40 7.17 -36.81
CA PHE A 283 7.73 7.01 -38.09
C PHE A 283 7.83 8.23 -39.00
N GLU A 284 7.66 9.44 -38.44
CA GLU A 284 7.76 10.68 -39.21
C GLU A 284 9.20 10.95 -39.70
N LEU A 285 10.20 10.59 -38.88
CA LEU A 285 11.61 10.67 -39.29
C LEU A 285 11.92 9.69 -40.43
N LEU A 286 11.35 8.48 -40.40
CA LEU A 286 11.52 7.50 -41.49
C LEU A 286 10.98 8.02 -42.82
N VAL A 287 9.80 8.66 -42.81
CA VAL A 287 9.21 9.28 -44.01
C VAL A 287 10.10 10.42 -44.52
N LEU A 288 10.63 11.25 -43.62
CA LEU A 288 11.53 12.36 -43.99
C LEU A 288 12.83 11.84 -44.61
N LEU A 289 13.45 10.81 -44.02
CA LEU A 289 14.68 10.19 -44.54
C LEU A 289 14.45 9.51 -45.89
N ALA A 290 13.27 8.94 -46.14
CA ALA A 290 12.89 8.36 -47.42
C ALA A 290 12.94 9.38 -48.57
N GLY A 291 12.57 10.63 -48.29
CA GLY A 291 12.63 11.75 -49.23
C GLY A 291 14.05 12.16 -49.65
N LEU A 292 15.07 11.77 -48.89
CA LEU A 292 16.48 12.07 -49.15
C LEU A 292 17.19 10.96 -49.93
N MET A 293 16.53 9.82 -50.18
CA MET A 293 17.13 8.69 -50.89
C MET A 293 17.12 8.88 -52.42
N PRO A 294 18.05 8.24 -53.16
CA PRO A 294 17.98 8.17 -54.61
C PRO A 294 16.64 7.56 -55.08
N ASN A 295 16.00 8.15 -56.09
CA ASN A 295 14.61 7.84 -56.49
C ASN A 295 13.59 8.11 -55.37
N SER A 296 13.65 9.33 -54.82
CA SER A 296 12.82 9.79 -53.70
C SER A 296 11.32 9.66 -53.96
N GLU A 297 10.84 9.81 -55.20
CA GLU A 297 9.41 9.64 -55.54
C GLU A 297 8.92 8.22 -55.25
N VAL A 298 9.65 7.21 -55.71
CA VAL A 298 9.30 5.80 -55.49
C VAL A 298 9.51 5.42 -54.02
N THR A 299 10.64 5.84 -53.45
CA THR A 299 11.01 5.49 -52.07
C THR A 299 10.07 6.11 -51.05
N THR A 300 9.76 7.40 -51.17
CA THR A 300 8.85 8.11 -50.26
C THR A 300 7.45 7.52 -50.36
N SER A 301 6.99 7.21 -51.58
CA SER A 301 5.68 6.55 -51.78
C SER A 301 5.62 5.19 -51.08
N LEU A 302 6.67 4.37 -51.19
CA LEU A 302 6.73 3.05 -50.55
C LEU A 302 6.76 3.15 -49.02
N ILE A 303 7.61 4.03 -48.47
CA ILE A 303 7.69 4.21 -47.02
C ILE A 303 6.40 4.82 -46.47
N ALA A 304 5.81 5.80 -47.14
CA ALA A 304 4.51 6.36 -46.75
C ALA A 304 3.40 5.30 -46.79
N MET A 305 3.36 4.43 -47.80
CA MET A 305 2.43 3.31 -47.84
C MET A 305 2.64 2.34 -46.67
N CYS A 306 3.89 2.01 -46.32
CA CYS A 306 4.20 1.16 -45.17
C CYS A 306 3.75 1.80 -43.86
N VAL A 307 4.11 3.07 -43.61
CA VAL A 307 3.75 3.80 -42.38
C VAL A 307 2.24 3.96 -42.24
N ASN A 308 1.50 4.26 -43.31
CA ASN A 308 0.04 4.32 -43.25
C ASN A 308 -0.60 2.96 -42.98
N THR A 309 -0.04 1.89 -43.53
CA THR A 309 -0.51 0.51 -43.25
C THR A 309 -0.28 0.15 -41.78
N GLU A 310 0.88 0.50 -41.24
CA GLU A 310 1.24 0.28 -39.85
C GLU A 310 0.38 1.12 -38.90
N ALA A 311 0.13 2.40 -39.21
CA ALA A 311 -0.76 3.26 -38.43
C ALA A 311 -2.18 2.70 -38.32
N ILE A 312 -2.73 2.13 -39.41
CA ILE A 312 -4.06 1.49 -39.39
C ILE A 312 -4.05 0.23 -38.52
N ALA A 313 -3.02 -0.60 -38.65
CA ALA A 313 -2.85 -1.78 -37.79
C ALA A 313 -2.72 -1.38 -36.31
N TYR A 314 -2.00 -0.29 -36.03
CA TYR A 314 -1.82 0.24 -34.69
C TYR A 314 -3.13 0.73 -34.05
N MET A 315 -4.04 1.36 -34.80
CA MET A 315 -5.32 1.80 -34.22
C MET A 315 -6.16 0.63 -33.68
N ILE A 316 -6.01 -0.54 -34.29
CA ILE A 316 -6.66 -1.78 -33.86
C ILE A 316 -6.02 -2.31 -32.57
N THR A 317 -4.69 -2.35 -32.49
CA THR A 317 -3.95 -2.82 -31.30
C THR A 317 -4.09 -1.85 -30.13
N TYR A 318 -4.14 -0.55 -30.41
CA TYR A 318 -4.34 0.50 -29.42
C TYR A 318 -5.68 0.36 -28.68
N GLY A 319 -6.75 -0.03 -29.37
CA GLY A 319 -8.03 -0.32 -28.71
C GLY A 319 -7.96 -1.48 -27.74
N LEU A 320 -7.17 -2.52 -28.06
CA LEU A 320 -6.90 -3.63 -27.13
C LEU A 320 -6.01 -3.19 -25.96
N SER A 321 -5.00 -2.34 -26.23
CA SER A 321 -4.16 -1.73 -25.18
C SER A 321 -4.98 -0.88 -24.20
N ALA A 322 -5.93 -0.08 -24.69
CA ALA A 322 -6.87 0.69 -23.87
C ALA A 322 -7.74 -0.20 -22.96
N ALA A 323 -8.20 -1.36 -23.47
CA ALA A 323 -8.94 -2.34 -22.69
C ALA A 323 -8.06 -2.96 -21.60
N ALA A 324 -6.87 -3.44 -21.99
CA ALA A 324 -5.88 -4.01 -21.09
C ALA A 324 -5.58 -3.07 -19.94
N SER A 325 -5.29 -1.82 -20.28
CA SER A 325 -4.83 -0.85 -19.32
C SER A 325 -5.92 -0.43 -18.35
N THR A 326 -7.16 -0.32 -18.82
CA THR A 326 -8.34 -0.09 -17.97
C THR A 326 -8.59 -1.27 -17.03
N ARG A 327 -8.51 -2.51 -17.52
CA ARG A 327 -8.72 -3.71 -16.69
C ARG A 327 -7.63 -3.85 -15.64
N VAL A 328 -6.36 -3.74 -16.04
CA VAL A 328 -5.21 -3.83 -15.14
C VAL A 328 -5.26 -2.73 -14.08
N SER A 329 -5.51 -1.46 -14.46
CA SER A 329 -5.57 -0.36 -13.49
C SER A 329 -6.76 -0.52 -12.53
N ASN A 330 -7.93 -0.94 -13.01
CA ASN A 330 -9.09 -1.20 -12.16
C ASN A 330 -8.85 -2.37 -11.18
N GLU A 331 -8.29 -3.50 -11.64
CA GLU A 331 -8.02 -4.66 -10.76
C GLU A 331 -6.90 -4.36 -9.75
N LEU A 332 -5.86 -3.61 -10.14
CA LEU A 332 -4.86 -3.11 -9.21
C LEU A 332 -5.49 -2.16 -8.19
N GLY A 333 -6.34 -1.23 -8.64
CA GLY A 333 -7.13 -0.34 -7.79
C GLY A 333 -7.96 -1.09 -6.75
N ALA A 334 -8.56 -2.20 -7.16
CA ALA A 334 -9.37 -3.06 -6.30
C ALA A 334 -8.53 -3.95 -5.34
N GLY A 335 -7.20 -3.91 -5.42
CA GLY A 335 -6.30 -4.74 -4.60
C GLY A 335 -6.20 -6.19 -5.06
N ASN A 336 -6.51 -6.49 -6.33
CA ASN A 336 -6.54 -7.84 -6.91
C ASN A 336 -5.37 -8.06 -7.90
N PRO A 337 -4.11 -8.21 -7.45
CA PRO A 337 -2.96 -8.36 -8.36
C PRO A 337 -3.03 -9.63 -9.21
N ILE A 338 -3.69 -10.70 -8.72
CA ILE A 338 -3.90 -11.94 -9.46
C ILE A 338 -4.82 -11.71 -10.66
N ARG A 339 -5.94 -10.98 -10.47
CA ARG A 339 -6.86 -10.64 -11.56
C ARG A 339 -6.24 -9.66 -12.54
N ALA A 340 -5.45 -8.68 -12.06
CA ALA A 340 -4.68 -7.80 -12.92
C ALA A 340 -3.69 -8.58 -13.81
N LYS A 341 -2.98 -9.57 -13.24
CA LYS A 341 -2.10 -10.45 -13.99
C LYS A 341 -2.88 -11.29 -15.02
N ASN A 342 -4.03 -11.84 -14.63
CA ASN A 342 -4.88 -12.60 -15.54
C ASN A 342 -5.36 -11.75 -16.72
N ALA A 343 -5.88 -10.55 -16.45
CA ALA A 343 -6.30 -9.60 -17.48
C ALA A 343 -5.18 -9.27 -18.47
N MET A 344 -3.95 -9.06 -17.97
CA MET A 344 -2.79 -8.83 -18.83
C MET A 344 -2.44 -10.05 -19.70
N VAL A 345 -2.43 -11.25 -19.13
CA VAL A 345 -2.13 -12.49 -19.87
C VAL A 345 -3.16 -12.74 -20.97
N VAL A 346 -4.45 -12.50 -20.68
CA VAL A 346 -5.54 -12.58 -21.66
C VAL A 346 -5.32 -11.57 -22.78
N THR A 347 -4.98 -10.32 -22.44
CA THR A 347 -4.70 -9.28 -23.44
C THR A 347 -3.55 -9.68 -24.35
N LEU A 348 -2.44 -10.18 -23.80
CA LEU A 348 -1.29 -10.62 -24.60
C LEU A 348 -1.66 -11.76 -25.56
N LYS A 349 -2.51 -12.70 -25.15
CA LYS A 349 -3.00 -13.76 -26.03
C LYS A 349 -3.89 -13.20 -27.14
N LEU A 350 -4.78 -12.27 -26.80
CA LEU A 350 -5.63 -11.58 -27.77
C LEU A 350 -4.80 -10.75 -28.76
N SER A 351 -3.71 -10.13 -28.33
CA SER A 351 -2.85 -9.34 -29.21
C SER A 351 -2.12 -10.21 -30.23
N VAL A 352 -1.67 -11.42 -29.83
CA VAL A 352 -1.10 -12.40 -30.78
C VAL A 352 -2.13 -12.79 -31.83
N LEU A 353 -3.37 -13.11 -31.41
CA LEU A 353 -4.44 -13.51 -32.32
C LEU A 353 -4.81 -12.39 -33.29
N LEU A 354 -4.87 -11.16 -32.79
CA LEU A 354 -5.17 -9.97 -33.58
C LEU A 354 -4.05 -9.66 -34.58
N ALA A 355 -2.80 -9.72 -34.15
CA ALA A 355 -1.63 -9.54 -35.01
C ALA A 355 -1.61 -10.58 -36.13
N LEU A 356 -1.84 -11.86 -35.80
CA LEU A 356 -1.96 -12.94 -36.80
C LEU A 356 -3.06 -12.67 -37.82
N ALA A 357 -4.23 -12.19 -37.39
CA ALA A 357 -5.33 -11.89 -38.29
C ALA A 357 -4.96 -10.75 -39.27
N VAL A 358 -4.38 -9.65 -38.76
CA VAL A 358 -3.93 -8.51 -39.59
C VAL A 358 -2.83 -8.94 -40.56
N VAL A 359 -1.86 -9.74 -40.09
CA VAL A 359 -0.77 -10.28 -40.89
C VAL A 359 -1.29 -11.18 -42.02
N LEU A 360 -2.25 -12.07 -41.74
CA LEU A 360 -2.83 -12.94 -42.77
C LEU A 360 -3.59 -12.14 -43.84
N ILE A 361 -4.39 -11.15 -43.41
CA ILE A 361 -5.13 -10.28 -44.35
C ILE A 361 -4.15 -9.55 -45.27
N LEU A 362 -3.07 -8.99 -44.74
CA LEU A 362 -2.09 -8.26 -45.53
C LEU A 362 -1.23 -9.21 -46.39
N ALA A 363 -0.84 -10.38 -45.89
CA ALA A 363 -0.05 -11.36 -46.65
C ALA A 363 -0.77 -11.80 -47.94
N PHE A 364 -2.07 -12.10 -47.86
CA PHE A 364 -2.86 -12.52 -49.02
C PHE A 364 -3.47 -11.35 -49.81
N GLY A 365 -3.63 -10.19 -49.18
CA GLY A 365 -4.29 -9.01 -49.75
C GLY A 365 -3.38 -7.87 -50.20
N HIS A 366 -2.05 -7.95 -50.02
CA HIS A 366 -1.13 -6.82 -50.20
C HIS A 366 -1.20 -6.14 -51.58
N ASN A 367 -1.46 -6.89 -52.66
CA ASN A 367 -1.60 -6.30 -54.00
C ASN A 367 -2.88 -5.46 -54.14
N VAL A 368 -3.99 -5.94 -53.56
CA VAL A 368 -5.27 -5.18 -53.54
C VAL A 368 -5.11 -3.96 -52.64
N TRP A 369 -4.48 -4.14 -51.47
CA TRP A 369 -4.19 -3.07 -50.54
C TRP A 369 -3.34 -1.97 -51.19
N ALA A 370 -2.21 -2.33 -51.82
CA ALA A 370 -1.34 -1.40 -52.53
C ALA A 370 -2.06 -0.67 -53.68
N GLY A 371 -3.00 -1.34 -54.35
CA GLY A 371 -3.83 -0.76 -55.40
C GLY A 371 -4.75 0.37 -54.94
N PHE A 372 -5.04 0.50 -53.63
CA PHE A 372 -5.74 1.66 -53.09
C PHE A 372 -4.85 2.92 -53.01
N PHE A 373 -3.53 2.77 -52.97
CA PHE A 373 -2.58 3.89 -52.82
C PHE A 373 -1.92 4.30 -54.14
N SER A 374 -1.65 3.36 -55.04
CA SER A 374 -0.98 3.66 -56.31
C SER A 374 -1.49 2.79 -57.46
N LYS A 375 -1.55 3.38 -58.66
CA LYS A 375 -1.82 2.67 -59.91
C LYS A 375 -0.55 2.22 -60.65
N SER A 376 0.64 2.57 -60.14
CA SER A 376 1.92 2.20 -60.73
C SER A 376 2.26 0.75 -60.41
N SER A 377 2.42 -0.08 -61.45
CA SER A 377 2.83 -1.49 -61.30
C SER A 377 4.21 -1.63 -60.64
N GLU A 378 5.11 -0.65 -60.83
CA GLU A 378 6.43 -0.62 -60.19
C GLU A 378 6.31 -0.46 -58.67
N ILE A 379 5.47 0.45 -58.19
CA ILE A 379 5.26 0.71 -56.76
C ILE A 379 4.56 -0.48 -56.10
N ILE A 380 3.54 -1.07 -56.76
CA ILE A 380 2.83 -2.24 -56.23
C ILE A 380 3.79 -3.44 -56.08
N HIS A 381 4.62 -3.71 -57.10
CA HIS A 381 5.59 -4.81 -57.03
C HIS A 381 6.67 -4.56 -55.96
N LYS A 382 7.16 -3.32 -55.83
CA LYS A 382 8.13 -2.96 -54.78
C LYS A 382 7.52 -3.05 -53.38
N PHE A 383 6.27 -2.63 -53.20
CA PHE A 383 5.54 -2.80 -51.93
C PHE A 383 5.35 -4.29 -51.57
N ALA A 384 5.02 -5.14 -52.55
CA ALA A 384 4.94 -6.59 -52.35
C ALA A 384 6.26 -7.17 -51.83
N SER A 385 7.40 -6.69 -52.33
CA SER A 385 8.73 -7.12 -51.85
C SER A 385 9.06 -6.69 -50.41
N MET A 386 8.48 -5.57 -49.94
CA MET A 386 8.63 -5.07 -48.57
C MET A 386 7.61 -5.67 -47.59
N THR A 387 6.53 -6.27 -48.09
CA THR A 387 5.43 -6.80 -47.27
C THR A 387 5.91 -7.74 -46.16
N PRO A 388 6.84 -8.69 -46.37
CA PRO A 388 7.33 -9.56 -45.28
C PRO A 388 7.93 -8.80 -44.10
N LEU A 389 8.68 -7.72 -44.35
CA LEU A 389 9.24 -6.87 -43.28
C LEU A 389 8.15 -6.10 -42.55
N LEU A 390 7.16 -5.60 -43.30
CA LEU A 390 5.99 -4.91 -42.72
C LEU A 390 5.15 -5.85 -41.83
N LEU A 391 4.98 -7.12 -42.21
CA LEU A 391 4.31 -8.12 -41.38
C LEU A 391 5.05 -8.37 -40.05
N ILE A 392 6.38 -8.41 -40.09
CA ILE A 392 7.21 -8.53 -38.88
C ILE A 392 7.04 -7.29 -38.01
N SER A 393 7.10 -6.09 -38.60
CA SER A 393 6.92 -4.82 -37.87
C SER A 393 5.57 -4.79 -37.16
N ILE A 394 4.47 -5.01 -37.88
CA ILE A 394 3.11 -5.03 -37.33
C ILE A 394 2.97 -6.06 -36.20
N THR A 395 3.61 -7.22 -36.31
CA THR A 395 3.58 -8.22 -35.25
C THR A 395 4.29 -7.71 -33.99
N ILE A 396 5.51 -7.19 -34.13
CA ILE A 396 6.30 -6.67 -33.01
C ILE A 396 5.58 -5.47 -32.36
N ASP A 397 5.05 -4.58 -33.19
CA ASP A 397 4.35 -3.38 -32.77
C ASP A 397 3.03 -3.70 -32.03
N SER A 398 2.30 -4.72 -32.49
CA SER A 398 1.12 -5.23 -31.77
C SER A 398 1.45 -5.75 -30.37
N PHE A 399 2.61 -6.39 -30.21
CA PHE A 399 3.10 -6.84 -28.90
C PHE A 399 3.61 -5.67 -28.05
N GLN A 400 4.39 -4.76 -28.65
CA GLN A 400 4.92 -3.57 -27.98
C GLN A 400 3.78 -2.66 -27.51
N GLY A 401 2.77 -2.36 -28.32
CA GLY A 401 1.68 -1.45 -27.97
C GLY A 401 0.82 -1.95 -26.81
N VAL A 402 0.70 -3.26 -26.63
CA VAL A 402 0.04 -3.87 -25.47
C VAL A 402 0.96 -3.89 -24.25
N LEU A 403 2.25 -4.13 -24.45
CA LEU A 403 3.25 -4.10 -23.37
C LEU A 403 3.55 -2.69 -22.87
N SER A 404 3.56 -1.67 -23.73
CA SER A 404 3.79 -0.27 -23.37
C SER A 404 2.65 0.26 -22.49
N GLY A 405 1.40 -0.05 -22.85
CA GLY A 405 0.22 0.19 -22.02
C GLY A 405 0.26 -0.49 -20.64
N PHE A 406 1.14 -1.46 -20.44
CA PHE A 406 1.39 -2.17 -19.17
C PHE A 406 2.68 -1.70 -18.46
N MET A 407 3.77 -1.51 -19.18
CA MET A 407 5.08 -1.11 -18.66
C MET A 407 5.09 0.33 -18.18
N ASP A 408 4.40 1.26 -18.87
CA ASP A 408 4.17 2.61 -18.34
C ASP A 408 3.52 2.54 -16.96
N ARG A 409 2.61 1.60 -16.73
CA ARG A 409 1.88 1.46 -15.46
C ARG A 409 2.74 0.84 -14.34
N LEU A 410 3.74 0.02 -14.69
CA LEU A 410 4.64 -0.63 -13.73
C LEU A 410 5.92 0.18 -13.45
N ASN A 411 6.55 0.78 -14.47
CA ASN A 411 7.77 1.59 -14.32
C ASN A 411 7.48 2.99 -13.76
N MET A 412 6.27 3.53 -13.90
CA MET A 412 5.86 4.76 -13.20
C MET A 412 5.78 4.57 -11.67
N LEU A 413 5.80 3.34 -11.15
CA LEU A 413 5.91 3.07 -9.72
C LEU A 413 7.31 3.37 -9.16
N SER A 414 8.35 3.46 -9.99
CA SER A 414 9.73 3.74 -9.54
C SER A 414 10.13 5.22 -9.57
N PHE A 415 9.32 6.11 -10.17
CA PHE A 415 9.66 7.53 -10.35
C PHE A 415 8.77 8.54 -9.58
N LEU A 416 7.82 8.06 -8.77
CA LEU A 416 7.00 8.92 -7.91
C LEU A 416 7.68 9.14 -6.54
N PRO A 417 7.79 10.39 -6.03
CA PRO A 417 7.88 10.63 -4.60
C PRO A 417 6.62 10.08 -3.95
N SER A 418 6.83 9.15 -3.05
CA SER A 418 5.94 8.34 -2.20
C SER A 418 4.65 8.89 -1.59
N ARG A 419 4.20 10.11 -1.94
CA ARG A 419 3.02 10.73 -1.32
C ARG A 419 1.71 10.55 -2.07
N LEU A 420 1.69 10.24 -3.36
CA LEU A 420 0.42 10.11 -4.09
C LEU A 420 0.43 8.91 -5.05
N VAL A 421 -0.53 8.00 -4.81
CA VAL A 421 -0.84 6.74 -5.51
C VAL A 421 -0.07 5.50 -4.99
N SER A 422 -0.41 5.04 -3.78
CA SER A 422 -0.17 3.64 -3.37
C SER A 422 -1.36 2.79 -3.80
N VAL A 423 -1.28 2.15 -4.96
CA VAL A 423 -2.26 1.15 -5.41
C VAL A 423 -1.69 -0.28 -5.31
N ASN A 424 -0.61 -0.41 -4.57
CA ASN A 424 -0.41 -1.52 -3.65
C ASN A 424 -0.37 -0.89 -2.26
N GLY A 425 -1.39 -1.11 -1.43
CA GLY A 425 -1.67 -0.37 -0.18
C GLY A 425 -0.66 -0.56 0.95
N PHE A 426 0.63 -0.33 0.68
CA PHE A 426 1.73 -0.32 1.62
C PHE A 426 2.71 0.81 1.24
N PRO A 427 3.24 1.57 2.21
CA PRO A 427 4.22 2.62 1.98
C PRO A 427 5.59 2.02 1.65
N MET A 428 5.94 1.96 0.36
CA MET A 428 7.20 1.35 -0.08
C MET A 428 8.46 2.05 0.45
N ASP A 429 8.37 3.33 0.80
CA ASP A 429 9.45 4.07 1.49
C ASP A 429 9.82 3.47 2.85
N ASP A 430 8.85 2.85 3.51
CA ASP A 430 9.05 2.22 4.80
C ASP A 430 9.48 0.76 4.63
N LEU A 431 9.52 0.21 3.41
CA LEU A 431 9.97 -1.17 3.20
C LEU A 431 11.43 -1.33 3.65
N ILE A 432 11.69 -2.39 4.42
CA ILE A 432 13.02 -2.84 4.75
C ILE A 432 13.38 -3.99 3.80
N ASN A 433 14.26 -3.72 2.83
CA ASN A 433 14.67 -4.72 1.84
C ASN A 433 15.35 -5.92 2.50
N LYS A 434 16.37 -5.68 3.33
CA LYS A 434 17.10 -6.71 4.07
C LYS A 434 17.82 -6.05 5.26
N LEU A 435 17.71 -6.65 6.43
CA LEU A 435 18.50 -6.26 7.60
C LEU A 435 19.91 -6.89 7.52
N PRO A 436 20.94 -6.26 8.11
CA PRO A 436 22.28 -6.85 8.18
C PRO A 436 22.30 -8.25 8.78
N GLY A 437 22.87 -9.21 8.06
CA GLY A 437 22.90 -10.61 8.50
C GLY A 437 21.52 -11.30 8.57
N GLN A 438 20.48 -10.74 7.94
CA GLN A 438 19.16 -11.37 7.85
C GLN A 438 19.16 -12.61 6.94
N PRO A 439 18.57 -13.73 7.37
CA PRO A 439 18.32 -14.87 6.49
C PRO A 439 17.27 -14.54 5.43
N ASP A 440 17.20 -15.34 4.37
CA ASP A 440 16.18 -15.15 3.33
C ASP A 440 14.78 -15.46 3.87
N VAL A 441 13.83 -14.59 3.52
CA VAL A 441 12.44 -14.64 4.00
C VAL A 441 11.46 -14.35 2.88
N ASN A 442 10.21 -14.77 3.07
CA ASN A 442 9.12 -14.66 2.10
C ASN A 442 8.01 -13.68 2.54
N PHE A 443 8.24 -12.89 3.59
CA PHE A 443 7.32 -11.86 4.08
C PHE A 443 7.96 -10.47 3.93
N ARG A 444 7.12 -9.43 3.89
CA ARG A 444 7.60 -8.05 3.91
C ARG A 444 7.66 -7.52 5.33
N GLN A 445 8.55 -6.57 5.52
CA GLN A 445 8.77 -5.88 6.78
C GLN A 445 9.01 -4.40 6.50
N PHE A 446 8.50 -3.56 7.38
CA PHE A 446 8.47 -2.13 7.20
C PHE A 446 8.88 -1.43 8.50
N SER A 447 9.54 -0.29 8.38
CA SER A 447 9.79 0.60 9.50
C SER A 447 9.78 2.05 9.08
N GLY A 448 9.35 2.88 10.01
CA GLY A 448 9.33 4.32 9.83
C GLY A 448 8.76 5.03 11.03
N TYR A 449 8.28 6.25 10.78
CA TYR A 449 7.77 7.15 11.79
C TYR A 449 6.35 7.59 11.48
N ILE A 450 5.59 7.84 12.54
CA ILE A 450 4.36 8.60 12.50
C ILE A 450 4.54 9.84 13.37
N ASP A 451 4.31 11.01 12.79
CA ASP A 451 4.44 12.29 13.48
C ASP A 451 3.14 12.58 14.24
N VAL A 452 3.14 12.31 15.55
CA VAL A 452 1.95 12.45 16.41
C VAL A 452 1.72 13.90 16.84
N ASP A 453 2.77 14.74 16.85
CA ASP A 453 2.66 16.19 16.99
C ASP A 453 3.75 16.90 16.16
N GLN A 454 3.36 17.45 15.02
CA GLN A 454 4.29 18.17 14.14
C GLN A 454 4.85 19.46 14.76
N LYS A 455 4.08 20.13 15.64
CA LYS A 455 4.51 21.40 16.26
C LYS A 455 5.57 21.15 17.31
N ALA A 456 5.40 20.10 18.11
CA ALA A 456 6.39 19.69 19.11
C ALA A 456 7.59 18.93 18.48
N GLY A 457 7.47 18.51 17.21
CA GLY A 457 8.44 17.64 16.55
C GLY A 457 8.46 16.25 17.17
N ARG A 458 7.30 15.75 17.62
CA ARG A 458 7.12 14.49 18.33
C ARG A 458 6.68 13.39 17.38
N SER A 459 7.42 12.28 17.40
CA SER A 459 7.19 11.17 16.47
C SER A 459 7.46 9.82 17.13
N LEU A 460 6.57 8.86 16.85
CA LEU A 460 6.74 7.47 17.29
C LEU A 460 7.30 6.62 16.15
N PHE A 461 8.30 5.82 16.47
CA PHE A 461 8.90 4.83 15.58
C PHE A 461 8.12 3.52 15.64
N TYR A 462 8.04 2.82 14.51
CA TYR A 462 7.39 1.53 14.44
C TYR A 462 8.15 0.54 13.55
N TYR A 463 7.94 -0.74 13.84
CA TYR A 463 8.33 -1.86 13.00
C TYR A 463 7.10 -2.72 12.73
N PHE A 464 6.75 -2.89 11.45
CA PHE A 464 5.61 -3.67 11.00
C PHE A 464 6.10 -4.88 10.19
N VAL A 465 5.59 -6.07 10.49
CA VAL A 465 5.94 -7.30 9.79
C VAL A 465 4.67 -8.01 9.35
N GLU A 466 4.62 -8.34 8.07
CA GLU A 466 3.50 -9.11 7.53
C GLU A 466 3.52 -10.54 8.03
N ALA A 467 2.33 -11.14 8.09
CA ALA A 467 2.22 -12.55 8.34
C ALA A 467 2.91 -13.37 7.22
N GLU A 468 3.52 -14.50 7.59
CA GLU A 468 4.27 -15.37 6.67
C GLU A 468 3.40 -15.98 5.56
N LYS A 469 2.11 -16.15 5.83
CA LYS A 469 1.14 -16.76 4.93
C LYS A 469 -0.13 -15.93 4.96
N ASP A 470 -0.63 -15.59 3.78
CA ASP A 470 -1.89 -14.89 3.61
C ASP A 470 -2.04 -13.61 4.48
N PRO A 471 -1.06 -12.68 4.44
CA PRO A 471 -1.05 -11.49 5.30
C PRO A 471 -2.26 -10.58 5.10
N MET A 472 -2.90 -10.65 3.92
CA MET A 472 -4.08 -9.87 3.61
C MET A 472 -5.34 -10.37 4.33
N ASN A 473 -5.38 -11.63 4.77
CA ASN A 473 -6.55 -12.20 5.45
C ASN A 473 -6.35 -12.41 6.95
N LEU A 474 -5.10 -12.47 7.43
CA LEU A 474 -4.80 -12.65 8.84
C LEU A 474 -4.99 -11.36 9.67
N PRO A 475 -5.20 -11.49 11.00
CA PRO A 475 -5.40 -10.36 11.89
C PRO A 475 -4.18 -9.44 11.98
N LEU A 476 -4.36 -8.29 12.62
CA LEU A 476 -3.29 -7.40 13.06
C LEU A 476 -3.16 -7.50 14.58
N THR A 477 -1.94 -7.74 15.06
CA THR A 477 -1.60 -7.68 16.48
C THR A 477 -0.64 -6.52 16.73
N ILE A 478 -1.06 -5.56 17.56
CA ILE A 478 -0.20 -4.48 18.03
C ILE A 478 0.52 -4.97 19.28
N TRP A 479 1.84 -4.79 19.33
CA TRP A 479 2.67 -5.15 20.47
C TRP A 479 3.29 -3.92 21.13
N LEU A 480 3.03 -3.75 22.42
CA LEU A 480 3.64 -2.73 23.28
C LEU A 480 4.40 -3.41 24.42
N THR A 481 5.66 -3.05 24.63
CA THR A 481 6.41 -3.52 25.81
C THR A 481 6.28 -2.55 26.99
N GLY A 482 6.93 -2.88 28.10
CA GLY A 482 6.86 -2.13 29.36
C GLY A 482 8.06 -1.20 29.61
N GLY A 483 8.65 -1.32 30.81
CA GLY A 483 9.65 -0.40 31.34
C GLY A 483 9.08 0.38 32.53
N PRO A 484 8.42 1.54 32.34
CA PRO A 484 8.19 2.30 31.09
C PRO A 484 9.45 2.70 30.32
N GLY A 485 9.35 2.91 29.01
CA GLY A 485 10.47 3.40 28.19
C GLY A 485 11.24 2.32 27.42
N CYS A 486 10.80 1.06 27.48
CA CYS A 486 11.42 -0.01 26.72
C CYS A 486 10.92 -0.04 25.26
N SER A 487 11.80 -0.44 24.34
CA SER A 487 11.50 -0.52 22.92
C SER A 487 10.71 -1.79 22.58
N SER A 488 9.50 -1.61 22.06
CA SER A 488 8.69 -2.71 21.52
C SER A 488 9.33 -3.27 20.26
N VAL A 489 10.02 -2.44 19.48
CA VAL A 489 10.81 -2.88 18.34
C VAL A 489 11.98 -3.76 18.79
N GLY A 490 12.65 -3.39 19.88
CA GLY A 490 13.66 -4.23 20.52
C GLY A 490 13.09 -5.60 20.92
N ASP A 491 11.94 -5.62 21.57
CA ASP A 491 11.25 -6.84 22.02
C ASP A 491 10.84 -7.76 20.85
N ALA A 492 10.61 -7.20 19.66
CA ALA A 492 10.39 -7.97 18.43
C ALA A 492 11.56 -8.90 18.10
N PHE A 493 12.78 -8.55 18.50
CA PHE A 493 14.00 -9.33 18.26
C PHE A 493 14.40 -10.23 19.44
N LEU A 494 13.59 -10.24 20.50
CA LEU A 494 13.80 -11.10 21.66
C LEU A 494 12.98 -12.39 21.56
N GLY A 495 11.69 -12.31 21.20
CA GLY A 495 10.83 -13.49 21.22
C GLY A 495 9.58 -13.50 20.31
N VAL A 496 8.92 -12.37 20.10
CA VAL A 496 7.62 -12.35 19.38
C VAL A 496 7.78 -12.24 17.86
N GLY A 497 8.73 -11.40 17.43
CA GLY A 497 8.94 -11.06 16.03
C GLY A 497 9.71 -12.11 15.22
N PRO A 498 10.00 -11.81 13.94
CA PRO A 498 10.53 -12.76 12.95
C PRO A 498 11.93 -13.29 13.23
N PHE A 499 12.73 -12.54 14.00
CA PHE A 499 14.17 -12.74 14.09
C PHE A 499 14.63 -12.71 15.55
N ILE A 500 15.77 -13.35 15.79
CA ILE A 500 16.53 -13.23 17.03
C ILE A 500 17.97 -12.94 16.62
N ALA A 501 18.68 -12.07 17.34
CA ALA A 501 20.11 -11.89 17.13
C ALA A 501 20.84 -13.26 17.17
N ASN A 502 21.88 -13.42 16.36
CA ASN A 502 22.77 -14.59 16.42
C ASN A 502 23.73 -14.48 17.63
N ALA A 503 24.50 -15.54 17.90
CA ALA A 503 25.32 -15.63 19.11
C ALA A 503 26.42 -14.55 19.20
N ASN A 504 26.92 -14.05 18.06
CA ASN A 504 27.89 -12.95 18.00
C ASN A 504 27.26 -11.56 17.76
N ALA A 505 25.93 -11.47 17.73
CA ALA A 505 25.15 -10.25 17.52
C ALA A 505 25.44 -9.46 16.21
N HIS A 506 26.17 -10.04 15.24
CA HIS A 506 26.47 -9.41 13.94
C HIS A 506 25.47 -9.79 12.83
N GLY A 507 24.43 -10.52 13.18
CA GLY A 507 23.39 -10.94 12.24
C GLY A 507 22.18 -11.54 12.95
N LEU A 508 21.29 -12.11 12.16
CA LEU A 508 20.01 -12.60 12.63
C LEU A 508 19.82 -14.09 12.30
N LYS A 509 19.04 -14.76 13.14
CA LYS A 509 18.47 -16.08 12.84
C LYS A 509 16.94 -15.99 12.84
N ARG A 510 16.29 -16.83 12.02
CA ARG A 510 14.83 -16.95 12.03
C ARG A 510 14.34 -17.39 13.41
N ASN A 511 13.27 -16.78 13.86
CA ASN A 511 12.49 -17.25 15.00
C ASN A 511 11.43 -18.25 14.51
N PRO A 512 11.61 -19.58 14.72
CA PRO A 512 10.66 -20.58 14.22
C PRO A 512 9.29 -20.52 14.93
N LEU A 513 9.21 -19.79 16.04
CA LEU A 513 8.03 -19.62 16.89
C LEU A 513 7.52 -18.18 16.86
N SER A 514 7.87 -17.43 15.80
CA SER A 514 7.36 -16.09 15.60
C SER A 514 5.85 -16.07 15.44
N TRP A 515 5.23 -15.02 15.97
CA TRP A 515 3.79 -14.83 15.92
C TRP A 515 3.30 -14.40 14.52
N ILE A 516 4.22 -14.02 13.62
CA ILE A 516 3.91 -13.74 12.21
C ILE A 516 3.34 -14.95 11.46
N ARG A 517 3.41 -16.14 12.05
CA ARG A 517 2.81 -17.34 11.49
C ARG A 517 1.28 -17.31 11.51
N GLU A 518 0.69 -16.48 12.37
CA GLU A 518 -0.77 -16.45 12.60
C GLU A 518 -1.34 -15.02 12.61
N SER A 519 -0.51 -13.98 12.59
CA SER A 519 -0.96 -12.58 12.63
C SER A 519 0.06 -11.63 12.01
N ASN A 520 -0.38 -10.53 11.43
CA ASN A 520 0.51 -9.41 11.10
C ASN A 520 0.90 -8.70 12.42
N LEU A 521 2.15 -8.28 12.57
CA LEU A 521 2.64 -7.70 13.83
C LEU A 521 3.06 -6.24 13.65
N LEU A 522 2.53 -5.36 14.50
CA LEU A 522 2.91 -3.96 14.57
C LEU A 522 3.52 -3.65 15.95
N PHE A 523 4.82 -3.40 15.97
CA PHE A 523 5.56 -2.98 17.15
C PHE A 523 5.67 -1.46 17.16
N ILE A 524 5.30 -0.84 18.27
CA ILE A 524 5.32 0.62 18.41
C ILE A 524 6.20 0.98 19.61
N ASP A 525 7.25 1.75 19.36
CA ASP A 525 8.08 2.30 20.42
C ASP A 525 7.31 3.44 21.10
N SER A 526 6.80 3.20 22.31
CA SER A 526 5.99 4.15 23.06
C SER A 526 6.17 3.92 24.55
N PRO A 527 6.24 4.97 25.40
CA PRO A 527 6.09 6.40 25.10
C PRO A 527 7.30 7.02 24.39
N ILE A 528 7.27 8.34 24.19
CA ILE A 528 8.42 9.10 23.65
C ILE A 528 9.71 8.80 24.42
N GLY A 529 10.84 8.72 23.72
CA GLY A 529 12.12 8.28 24.27
C GLY A 529 12.35 6.77 24.21
N SER A 530 11.30 5.95 24.09
CA SER A 530 11.45 4.50 23.91
C SER A 530 12.09 4.22 22.55
N GLY A 531 13.16 3.41 22.53
CA GLY A 531 13.85 3.02 21.30
C GLY A 531 14.24 4.22 20.42
N TRP A 532 13.62 4.34 19.25
CA TRP A 532 13.88 5.45 18.33
C TRP A 532 12.79 6.53 18.30
N SER A 533 11.76 6.41 19.14
CA SER A 533 10.72 7.44 19.29
C SER A 533 11.27 8.66 20.02
N TYR A 534 11.02 9.86 19.51
CA TYR A 534 11.65 11.08 20.04
C TYR A 534 10.76 12.32 19.93
N SER A 535 11.07 13.33 20.74
CA SER A 535 10.56 14.69 20.58
C SER A 535 11.70 15.70 20.57
N ASN A 536 11.52 16.78 19.79
CA ASN A 536 12.39 17.95 19.82
C ASN A 536 12.11 18.86 21.03
N THR A 537 11.03 18.61 21.78
CA THR A 537 10.61 19.41 22.92
C THR A 537 10.92 18.67 24.22
N SER A 538 11.78 19.23 25.07
CA SER A 538 12.26 18.57 26.30
C SER A 538 11.17 18.28 27.33
N SER A 539 10.11 19.10 27.40
CA SER A 539 8.98 18.85 28.29
C SER A 539 8.17 17.61 27.92
N ASP A 540 8.28 17.10 26.68
CA ASP A 540 7.55 15.92 26.24
C ASP A 540 8.04 14.63 26.88
N TYR A 541 9.24 14.63 27.49
CA TYR A 541 9.77 13.49 28.23
C TYR A 541 9.20 13.39 29.66
N GLN A 542 8.32 14.32 30.05
CA GLN A 542 7.43 14.21 31.21
C GLN A 542 6.14 13.50 30.77
N VAL A 543 6.12 12.18 30.90
CA VAL A 543 5.08 11.34 30.31
C VAL A 543 4.22 10.65 31.37
N GLY A 544 3.01 10.26 30.99
CA GLY A 544 2.08 9.52 31.82
C GLY A 544 1.16 8.66 30.95
N ASP A 545 0.24 7.96 31.59
CA ASP A 545 -0.69 7.06 30.88
C ASP A 545 -1.53 7.82 29.85
N ASP A 546 -2.08 8.98 30.24
CA ASP A 546 -2.98 9.77 29.38
C ASP A 546 -2.26 10.36 28.15
N SER A 547 -1.05 10.90 28.34
CA SER A 547 -0.27 11.45 27.21
C SER A 547 0.20 10.34 26.25
N THR A 548 0.64 9.20 26.81
CA THR A 548 1.01 8.02 26.03
C THR A 548 -0.17 7.49 25.22
N ASN A 549 -1.35 7.40 25.83
CA ASN A 549 -2.56 6.92 25.18
C ASN A 549 -3.02 7.86 24.04
N LYS A 550 -2.94 9.18 24.26
CA LYS A 550 -3.26 10.17 23.22
C LYS A 550 -2.33 10.05 22.01
N ASP A 551 -1.04 9.85 22.25
CA ASP A 551 -0.06 9.67 21.17
C ASP A 551 -0.29 8.34 20.44
N LEU A 552 -0.61 7.25 21.14
CA LEU A 552 -0.96 5.95 20.53
C LEU A 552 -2.25 6.01 19.69
N LEU A 553 -3.28 6.72 20.14
CA LEU A 553 -4.51 6.93 19.37
C LEU A 553 -4.22 7.72 18.10
N THR A 554 -3.47 8.81 18.22
CA THR A 554 -3.06 9.62 17.06
C THR A 554 -2.23 8.79 16.09
N PHE A 555 -1.30 7.99 16.63
CA PHE A 555 -0.45 7.09 15.86
C PHE A 555 -1.29 6.12 15.03
N ILE A 556 -2.23 5.39 15.63
CA ILE A 556 -2.94 4.32 14.92
C ILE A 556 -3.86 4.88 13.82
N PHE A 557 -4.47 6.04 14.03
CA PHE A 557 -5.26 6.69 12.98
C PHE A 557 -4.39 7.06 11.78
N GLN A 558 -3.26 7.73 12.01
CA GLN A 558 -2.34 8.10 10.93
C GLN A 558 -1.69 6.87 10.28
N TRP A 559 -1.36 5.85 11.07
CA TRP A 559 -0.82 4.60 10.56
C TRP A 559 -1.83 3.87 9.67
N LEU A 560 -3.11 3.85 10.02
CA LEU A 560 -4.17 3.28 9.18
C LEU A 560 -4.44 4.09 7.91
N GLU A 561 -4.15 5.39 7.87
CA GLU A 561 -4.13 6.13 6.60
C GLU A 561 -2.97 5.69 5.71
N LYS A 562 -1.83 5.33 6.31
CA LYS A 562 -0.66 4.82 5.60
C LYS A 562 -0.81 3.35 5.17
N TYR A 563 -1.55 2.55 5.94
CA TYR A 563 -1.82 1.13 5.69
C TYR A 563 -3.35 0.85 5.70
N PRO A 564 -4.09 1.34 4.69
CA PRO A 564 -5.56 1.30 4.70
C PRO A 564 -6.14 -0.12 4.70
N ASN A 565 -5.37 -1.11 4.24
CA ASN A 565 -5.76 -2.52 4.19
C ASN A 565 -6.08 -3.13 5.57
N PHE A 566 -5.58 -2.52 6.66
CA PHE A 566 -5.81 -3.02 8.02
C PHE A 566 -7.01 -2.36 8.72
N LYS A 567 -7.68 -1.38 8.11
CA LYS A 567 -8.83 -0.69 8.74
C LYS A 567 -9.93 -1.69 9.16
N SER A 568 -10.25 -2.67 8.32
CA SER A 568 -11.30 -3.66 8.59
C SER A 568 -10.82 -4.95 9.29
N ARG A 569 -9.53 -5.06 9.63
CA ARG A 569 -8.96 -6.31 10.14
C ARG A 569 -9.27 -6.54 11.61
N ASP A 570 -9.39 -7.81 11.98
CA ASP A 570 -9.42 -8.24 13.37
C ASP A 570 -8.16 -7.72 14.08
N LEU A 571 -8.37 -6.98 15.17
CA LEU A 571 -7.33 -6.30 15.92
C LEU A 571 -7.13 -6.95 17.29
N TYR A 572 -5.91 -7.37 17.57
CA TYR A 572 -5.48 -7.87 18.87
C TYR A 572 -4.44 -6.93 19.47
N LEU A 573 -4.47 -6.76 20.79
CA LEU A 573 -3.54 -5.90 21.51
C LEU A 573 -2.73 -6.75 22.49
N GLY A 574 -1.41 -6.72 22.37
CA GLY A 574 -0.51 -7.57 23.12
C GLY A 574 0.63 -6.80 23.77
N GLY A 575 1.13 -7.29 24.89
CA GLY A 575 2.29 -6.69 25.53
C GLY A 575 2.74 -7.43 26.77
N SER A 576 3.85 -6.98 27.36
CA SER A 576 4.36 -7.52 28.63
C SER A 576 4.83 -6.44 29.61
N SER A 577 4.95 -6.81 30.89
CA SER A 577 5.46 -5.93 31.95
C SER A 577 4.55 -4.71 32.16
N PHE A 578 5.10 -3.50 32.21
CA PHE A 578 4.34 -2.24 32.31
C PHE A 578 3.32 -2.02 31.16
N ALA A 579 3.35 -2.82 30.09
CA ALA A 579 2.27 -2.86 29.11
C ALA A 579 0.90 -3.25 29.71
N GLY A 580 0.86 -3.79 30.94
CA GLY A 580 -0.35 -3.91 31.74
C GLY A 580 -1.08 -2.58 32.00
N HIS A 581 -0.39 -1.44 31.87
CA HIS A 581 -1.00 -0.11 31.82
C HIS A 581 -1.33 0.30 30.38
N PHE A 582 -0.35 0.21 29.47
CA PHE A 582 -0.47 0.74 28.10
C PHE A 582 -1.56 0.04 27.28
N ILE A 583 -1.60 -1.29 27.29
CA ILE A 583 -2.54 -2.06 26.46
C ILE A 583 -3.99 -1.85 26.90
N PRO A 584 -4.37 -1.94 28.19
CA PRO A 584 -5.74 -1.65 28.61
C PRO A 584 -6.16 -0.20 28.36
N ASN A 585 -5.30 0.78 28.64
CA ASN A 585 -5.61 2.19 28.38
C ASN A 585 -5.83 2.45 26.87
N PHE A 586 -5.00 1.84 26.02
CA PHE A 586 -5.15 1.94 24.56
C PHE A 586 -6.40 1.24 24.06
N ALA A 587 -6.68 0.03 24.52
CA ALA A 587 -7.91 -0.70 24.20
C ALA A 587 -9.15 0.12 24.58
N LYS A 588 -9.17 0.69 25.79
CA LYS A 588 -10.26 1.56 26.26
C LYS A 588 -10.43 2.78 25.34
N GLY A 589 -9.34 3.47 24.98
CA GLY A 589 -9.39 4.62 24.08
C GLY A 589 -10.00 4.29 22.70
N LEU A 590 -9.67 3.13 22.14
CA LEU A 590 -10.24 2.66 20.88
C LEU A 590 -11.72 2.27 21.00
N LEU A 591 -12.11 1.64 22.10
CA LEU A 591 -13.51 1.30 22.39
C LEU A 591 -14.36 2.55 22.62
N ASP A 592 -13.84 3.54 23.34
CA ASP A 592 -14.50 4.84 23.53
C ASP A 592 -14.73 5.56 22.19
N TYR A 593 -13.75 5.49 21.29
CA TYR A 593 -13.91 5.97 19.91
C TYR A 593 -14.99 5.18 19.15
N ASN A 594 -15.00 3.85 19.23
CA ASN A 594 -16.01 3.00 18.59
C ASN A 594 -17.44 3.31 19.03
N ASN A 595 -17.61 3.73 20.29
CA ASN A 595 -18.91 4.12 20.84
C ASN A 595 -19.40 5.47 20.30
N GLN A 596 -18.48 6.37 19.92
CA GLN A 596 -18.79 7.72 19.41
C GLN A 596 -18.86 7.79 17.87
N SER A 597 -18.10 6.94 17.18
CA SER A 597 -17.96 6.96 15.72
C SER A 597 -19.07 6.18 15.01
N SER A 598 -19.65 6.78 13.96
CA SER A 598 -20.64 6.15 13.08
C SER A 598 -20.07 5.69 11.74
N THR A 599 -18.87 6.11 11.37
CA THR A 599 -18.27 5.87 10.05
C THR A 599 -17.28 4.70 10.06
N PHE A 600 -16.41 4.65 11.08
CA PHE A 600 -15.34 3.67 11.21
C PHE A 600 -15.26 3.15 12.63
N LYS A 601 -15.08 1.83 12.78
CA LYS A 601 -14.88 1.17 14.08
C LYS A 601 -13.73 0.18 14.00
N PHE A 602 -12.91 0.15 15.04
CA PHE A 602 -11.88 -0.85 15.23
C PHE A 602 -12.51 -2.19 15.63
N ASN A 603 -12.14 -3.26 14.94
CA ASN A 603 -12.64 -4.60 15.22
C ASN A 603 -11.76 -5.32 16.25
N ILE A 604 -11.78 -4.85 17.49
CA ILE A 604 -10.95 -5.40 18.59
C ILE A 604 -11.49 -6.78 18.97
N LYS A 605 -10.62 -7.79 18.97
CA LYS A 605 -10.99 -9.20 19.23
C LYS A 605 -10.47 -9.76 20.54
N GLY A 606 -9.41 -9.21 21.10
CA GLY A 606 -8.88 -9.68 22.38
C GLY A 606 -7.54 -9.08 22.77
N LEU A 607 -7.20 -9.24 24.05
CA LEU A 607 -5.95 -8.77 24.64
C LEU A 607 -5.10 -9.96 25.12
N ILE A 608 -3.78 -9.84 24.98
CA ILE A 608 -2.80 -10.77 25.58
C ILE A 608 -1.75 -10.02 26.40
N LEU A 609 -1.67 -10.31 27.69
CA LEU A 609 -0.78 -9.63 28.63
C LEU A 609 0.20 -10.63 29.27
N GLY A 610 1.51 -10.40 29.10
CA GLY A 610 2.57 -11.21 29.68
C GLY A 610 3.15 -10.58 30.94
N ASN A 611 3.07 -11.26 32.09
CA ASN A 611 3.56 -10.74 33.38
C ASN A 611 3.19 -9.25 33.60
N PRO A 612 1.90 -8.87 33.50
CA PRO A 612 1.51 -7.47 33.46
C PRO A 612 1.55 -6.84 34.85
N VAL A 613 2.18 -5.66 34.96
CA VAL A 613 1.99 -4.78 36.11
C VAL A 613 0.55 -4.26 36.07
N LEU A 614 -0.23 -4.51 37.12
CA LEU A 614 -1.64 -4.08 37.20
C LEU A 614 -1.89 -3.21 38.44
N ARG A 615 -1.24 -3.53 39.56
CA ARG A 615 -1.32 -2.78 40.82
C ARG A 615 0.06 -2.78 41.46
N TYR A 616 0.94 -1.89 40.96
CA TYR A 616 2.39 -1.91 41.22
C TYR A 616 2.81 -2.18 42.67
N LYS A 617 2.16 -1.58 43.68
CA LYS A 617 2.52 -1.83 45.08
C LYS A 617 2.14 -3.22 45.57
N LEU A 618 0.98 -3.71 45.17
CA LEU A 618 0.55 -5.08 45.52
C LEU A 618 1.41 -6.10 44.77
N ASP A 619 1.75 -5.83 43.50
CA ASP A 619 2.71 -6.62 42.74
C ASP A 619 4.10 -6.64 43.44
N THR A 620 4.56 -5.50 43.96
CA THR A 620 5.81 -5.40 44.76
C THR A 620 5.74 -6.21 46.06
N LEU A 621 4.62 -6.17 46.80
CA LEU A 621 4.46 -6.98 48.01
C LEU A 621 4.42 -8.48 47.68
N ALA A 622 3.79 -8.84 46.54
CA ALA A 622 3.74 -10.21 46.06
C ALA A 622 5.14 -10.78 45.74
N THR A 623 6.11 -9.94 45.37
CA THR A 623 7.52 -10.35 45.20
C THR A 623 8.06 -11.01 46.46
N TYR A 624 7.84 -10.41 47.63
CA TYR A 624 8.40 -10.94 48.88
C TYR A 624 7.66 -12.19 49.37
N GLU A 625 6.36 -12.30 49.12
CA GLU A 625 5.64 -13.55 49.35
C GLU A 625 6.14 -14.66 48.42
N PHE A 626 6.41 -14.34 47.15
CA PHE A 626 7.01 -15.27 46.21
C PHE A 626 8.41 -15.72 46.66
N LEU A 627 9.31 -14.80 47.01
CA LEU A 627 10.64 -15.13 47.50
C LEU A 627 10.60 -16.00 48.77
N ARG A 628 9.67 -15.73 49.69
CA ARG A 628 9.44 -16.56 50.88
C ARG A 628 8.96 -17.97 50.50
N SER A 629 7.98 -18.07 49.60
CA SER A 629 7.45 -19.35 49.14
C SER A 629 8.50 -20.24 48.46
N ARG A 630 9.56 -19.61 47.92
CA ARG A 630 10.72 -20.26 47.28
C ARG A 630 11.86 -20.56 48.26
N GLY A 631 11.71 -20.21 49.54
CA GLY A 631 12.74 -20.38 50.56
C GLY A 631 13.96 -19.47 50.39
N MET A 632 13.83 -18.39 49.61
CA MET A 632 14.91 -17.43 49.38
C MET A 632 15.04 -16.42 50.53
N ILE A 633 13.95 -16.16 51.24
CA ILE A 633 13.96 -15.37 52.48
C ILE A 633 13.24 -16.16 53.59
N ASN A 634 13.59 -15.87 54.84
CA ASN A 634 12.96 -16.52 56.00
C ASN A 634 11.62 -15.86 56.38
N ASN A 635 10.84 -16.52 57.23
CA ASN A 635 9.55 -16.02 57.68
C ASN A 635 9.66 -14.70 58.46
N GLU A 636 10.73 -14.49 59.23
CA GLU A 636 10.93 -13.26 60.02
C GLU A 636 11.09 -12.03 59.13
N MET A 637 11.89 -12.14 58.05
CA MET A 637 12.07 -11.06 57.07
C MET A 637 10.76 -10.72 56.37
N HIS A 638 10.01 -11.75 55.93
CA HIS A 638 8.71 -11.53 55.31
C HIS A 638 7.71 -10.89 56.28
N GLN A 639 7.63 -11.36 57.53
CA GLN A 639 6.77 -10.76 58.55
C GLN A 639 7.15 -9.31 58.86
N ALA A 640 8.44 -8.97 58.84
CA ALA A 640 8.90 -7.59 58.96
C ALA A 640 8.42 -6.74 57.79
N ILE A 641 8.52 -7.24 56.55
CA ILE A 641 8.00 -6.54 55.37
C ILE A 641 6.49 -6.35 55.47
N VAL A 642 5.73 -7.41 55.76
CA VAL A 642 4.29 -7.30 55.96
C VAL A 642 4.00 -6.26 57.05
N LYS A 643 4.64 -6.33 58.22
CA LYS A 643 4.38 -5.36 59.28
C LYS A 643 4.69 -3.90 58.89
N GLU A 644 5.84 -3.66 58.26
CA GLU A 644 6.33 -2.31 57.98
C GLU A 644 5.76 -1.72 56.67
N CYS A 645 5.34 -2.56 55.73
CA CYS A 645 4.85 -2.19 54.40
C CYS A 645 3.32 -2.38 54.21
N ASN A 646 2.60 -3.06 55.11
CA ASN A 646 1.15 -3.34 54.98
C ASN A 646 0.24 -2.14 55.26
N GLY A 647 0.64 -0.95 54.81
CA GLY A 647 -0.21 0.24 54.76
C GLY A 647 -1.09 0.32 53.51
N VAL A 648 -1.01 -0.67 52.61
CA VAL A 648 -1.78 -0.73 51.36
C VAL A 648 -2.96 -1.68 51.55
N ASP A 649 -4.12 -1.11 51.88
CA ASP A 649 -5.38 -1.85 51.94
C ASP A 649 -5.86 -2.20 50.53
N GLU A 650 -6.07 -3.49 50.27
CA GLU A 650 -6.60 -3.99 48.99
C GLU A 650 -7.99 -3.43 48.68
N GLY A 651 -8.80 -3.13 49.70
CA GLY A 651 -10.15 -2.56 49.55
C GLY A 651 -10.18 -1.05 49.34
N ASN A 652 -9.07 -0.34 49.59
CA ASN A 652 -8.96 1.12 49.49
C ASN A 652 -7.70 1.54 48.70
N TYR A 653 -7.32 0.73 47.71
CA TYR A 653 -6.25 1.03 46.77
C TYR A 653 -6.72 2.21 45.88
N SER A 654 -6.52 3.45 46.34
CA SER A 654 -7.04 4.65 45.66
C SER A 654 -6.01 5.32 44.76
N ASP A 655 -6.48 5.85 43.62
CA ASP A 655 -5.71 6.57 42.60
C ASP A 655 -5.04 7.86 43.12
N SER A 656 -5.42 8.37 44.30
CA SER A 656 -5.04 9.72 44.76
C SER A 656 -3.95 9.76 45.82
N ALA A 657 -3.50 8.63 46.35
CA ALA A 657 -2.49 8.61 47.41
C ALA A 657 -1.12 8.19 46.86
N MET A 658 -0.20 9.15 46.74
CA MET A 658 1.24 8.85 46.71
C MET A 658 1.65 8.21 48.05
N ILE A 659 1.30 6.95 48.28
CA ILE A 659 1.77 6.20 49.44
C ILE A 659 3.25 5.90 49.17
N GLN A 660 4.14 6.78 49.59
CA GLN A 660 5.58 6.49 49.62
C GLN A 660 5.82 5.38 50.64
N TRP A 661 6.67 4.41 50.29
CA TRP A 661 7.09 3.40 51.25
C TRP A 661 7.78 4.09 52.43
N SER A 662 7.41 3.69 53.65
CA SER A 662 8.08 4.16 54.85
C SER A 662 9.57 3.78 54.80
N LYS A 663 10.42 4.54 55.50
CA LYS A 663 11.84 4.21 55.59
C LYS A 663 12.06 2.79 56.12
N SER A 664 11.29 2.37 57.13
CA SER A 664 11.37 1.01 57.70
C SER A 664 10.96 -0.06 56.69
N CYS A 665 9.94 0.19 55.86
CA CYS A 665 9.56 -0.69 54.77
C CYS A 665 10.68 -0.84 53.74
N VAL A 666 11.28 0.28 53.29
CA VAL A 666 12.39 0.26 52.33
C VAL A 666 13.59 -0.51 52.88
N GLU A 667 13.93 -0.32 54.16
CA GLU A 667 15.03 -1.04 54.83
C GLU A 667 14.73 -2.54 54.96
N ALA A 668 13.49 -2.92 55.31
CA ALA A 668 13.07 -4.32 55.40
C ALA A 668 13.12 -5.02 54.04
N MET A 669 12.63 -4.36 53.00
CA MET A 669 12.72 -4.80 51.60
C MET A 669 14.17 -4.98 51.16
N ALA A 670 15.02 -3.96 51.34
CA ALA A 670 16.43 -4.03 50.97
C ALA A 670 17.17 -5.17 51.66
N LYS A 671 16.89 -5.43 52.95
CA LYS A 671 17.47 -6.57 53.68
C LYS A 671 17.06 -7.91 53.08
N ALA A 672 15.78 -8.07 52.73
CA ALA A 672 15.27 -9.27 52.09
C ALA A 672 15.89 -9.49 50.70
N GLU A 673 16.06 -8.43 49.91
CA GLU A 673 16.67 -8.48 48.59
C GLU A 673 18.11 -8.99 48.61
N LEU A 674 18.93 -8.41 49.49
CA LEU A 674 20.34 -8.83 49.64
C LEU A 674 20.42 -10.28 50.10
N ALA A 675 19.54 -10.70 51.01
CA ALA A 675 19.48 -12.08 51.50
C ALA A 675 19.02 -13.07 50.43
N ALA A 676 18.00 -12.71 49.65
CA ALA A 676 17.38 -13.58 48.64
C ALA A 676 18.36 -14.02 47.55
N PHE A 677 19.22 -13.11 47.10
CA PHE A 677 20.16 -13.35 46.01
C PHE A 677 21.61 -13.49 46.45
N ASN A 678 21.90 -13.29 47.75
CA ASN A 678 23.25 -13.29 48.31
C ASN A 678 24.20 -12.35 47.55
N VAL A 679 23.79 -11.09 47.41
CA VAL A 679 24.52 -10.04 46.70
C VAL A 679 24.83 -8.85 47.60
N THR A 680 25.75 -7.98 47.17
CA THR A 680 26.23 -6.84 47.96
C THR A 680 25.47 -5.53 47.70
N SER A 681 24.62 -5.48 46.67
CA SER A 681 23.83 -4.29 46.36
C SER A 681 22.42 -4.65 45.91
N VAL A 682 21.46 -3.77 46.22
CA VAL A 682 20.05 -3.94 45.83
C VAL A 682 19.89 -3.90 44.30
N GLY A 683 20.69 -3.09 43.60
CA GLY A 683 20.67 -3.05 42.13
C GLY A 683 21.00 -4.41 41.50
N LEU A 684 21.99 -5.12 42.05
CA LEU A 684 22.30 -6.49 41.62
C LEU A 684 21.16 -7.46 41.93
N ALA A 685 20.48 -7.31 43.07
CA ALA A 685 19.31 -8.12 43.41
C ALA A 685 18.14 -7.88 42.44
N MET A 686 17.81 -6.62 42.14
CA MET A 686 16.75 -6.25 41.18
C MET A 686 17.00 -6.84 39.79
N ALA A 687 18.24 -6.86 39.31
CA ALA A 687 18.58 -7.49 38.03
C ALA A 687 18.26 -9.01 38.00
N ARG A 688 18.23 -9.67 39.16
CA ARG A 688 17.91 -11.10 39.31
C ARG A 688 16.41 -11.35 39.42
N HIS A 689 15.58 -10.31 39.60
CA HIS A 689 14.12 -10.48 39.70
C HIS A 689 13.49 -10.95 38.39
N PHE A 690 14.05 -10.56 37.25
CA PHE A 690 13.56 -10.98 35.95
C PHE A 690 13.62 -12.51 35.78
N ASP A 691 14.55 -13.18 36.47
CA ASP A 691 14.69 -14.63 36.52
C ASP A 691 15.37 -15.09 37.82
N VAL A 692 14.59 -15.53 38.79
CA VAL A 692 15.12 -15.91 40.11
C VAL A 692 15.97 -17.19 40.08
N TYR A 693 15.92 -17.94 39.00
CA TYR A 693 16.55 -19.26 38.91
C TYR A 693 17.83 -19.27 38.09
N ARG A 694 17.88 -18.51 36.99
CA ARG A 694 19.00 -18.51 36.03
C ARG A 694 19.86 -17.28 36.25
N GLU A 695 21.16 -17.43 36.06
CA GLU A 695 22.11 -16.31 36.15
C GLU A 695 21.91 -15.29 35.03
N THR A 696 22.09 -14.02 35.35
CA THR A 696 22.07 -12.93 34.38
C THR A 696 23.22 -13.10 33.37
N CYS A 697 23.06 -12.54 32.18
CA CYS A 697 24.15 -12.46 31.21
C CYS A 697 25.30 -11.61 31.77
N ASP A 698 26.52 -11.97 31.42
CA ASP A 698 27.69 -11.20 31.77
C ASP A 698 27.74 -9.97 30.85
N GLN A 699 27.54 -8.77 31.40
CA GLN A 699 27.36 -7.53 30.63
C GLN A 699 28.68 -6.99 30.08
N ASN A 700 29.32 -7.72 29.15
CA ASN A 700 30.55 -7.27 28.52
C ASN A 700 30.42 -7.21 26.99
N TRP A 701 30.09 -6.02 26.47
CA TRP A 701 29.98 -5.76 25.03
C TRP A 701 31.27 -5.99 24.25
N THR A 702 32.44 -5.89 24.89
CA THR A 702 33.74 -6.05 24.21
C THR A 702 33.92 -7.43 23.57
N VAL A 703 33.24 -8.45 24.11
CA VAL A 703 33.20 -9.80 23.52
C VAL A 703 32.53 -9.76 22.14
N LEU A 704 31.40 -9.05 22.03
CA LEU A 704 30.67 -8.90 20.78
C LEU A 704 31.43 -8.03 19.80
N GLU A 705 32.06 -6.93 20.24
CA GLU A 705 32.90 -6.07 19.39
C GLU A 705 34.04 -6.84 18.70
N SER A 706 34.58 -7.86 19.37
CA SER A 706 35.62 -8.73 18.81
C SER A 706 35.07 -9.81 17.85
N GLY A 707 33.76 -9.84 17.61
CA GLY A 707 33.06 -10.83 16.80
C GLY A 707 32.85 -12.19 17.47
N ASN A 708 33.15 -12.32 18.77
CA ASN A 708 33.03 -13.56 19.50
C ASN A 708 31.57 -13.82 19.92
N GLU A 709 31.23 -15.10 20.12
CA GLU A 709 29.90 -15.51 20.56
C GLU A 709 29.69 -15.26 22.06
N LEU A 710 28.51 -14.75 22.42
CA LEU A 710 28.08 -14.52 23.80
C LEU A 710 26.73 -15.19 24.06
N THR A 711 26.75 -16.33 24.74
CA THR A 711 25.54 -17.06 25.11
C THR A 711 25.65 -17.54 26.56
N LYS A 712 24.51 -17.54 27.27
CA LYS A 712 24.44 -18.10 28.63
C LYS A 712 23.15 -18.90 28.76
N VAL A 713 23.21 -20.13 28.25
CA VAL A 713 22.04 -21.02 28.15
C VAL A 713 21.93 -21.90 29.39
N ARG A 714 20.83 -21.74 30.15
CA ARG A 714 20.51 -22.62 31.29
C ARG A 714 19.06 -23.06 31.21
N HIS A 715 18.80 -24.36 31.36
CA HIS A 715 17.46 -24.96 31.23
C HIS A 715 16.71 -24.55 29.93
N GLY A 716 17.47 -24.46 28.84
CA GLY A 716 16.97 -24.11 27.52
C GLY A 716 16.58 -22.64 27.34
N VAL A 717 17.08 -21.73 28.20
CA VAL A 717 16.89 -20.28 28.05
C VAL A 717 18.23 -19.59 27.97
N ASP A 718 18.42 -18.80 26.92
CA ASP A 718 19.61 -17.97 26.73
C ASP A 718 19.38 -16.59 27.36
N MET A 719 20.10 -16.31 28.44
CA MET A 719 19.94 -15.07 29.20
C MET A 719 20.64 -13.88 28.53
N CYS A 720 21.44 -14.11 27.48
CA CYS A 720 22.17 -13.07 26.75
C CYS A 720 21.43 -12.50 25.53
N ILE A 721 20.20 -12.96 25.23
CA ILE A 721 19.42 -12.46 24.09
C ILE A 721 19.23 -10.92 24.14
N PRO A 722 18.81 -10.30 25.27
CA PRO A 722 18.63 -8.84 25.32
C PRO A 722 19.91 -8.06 25.00
N LEU A 723 21.04 -8.47 25.58
CA LEU A 723 22.33 -7.82 25.35
C LEU A 723 22.79 -7.90 23.88
N ARG A 724 22.51 -9.03 23.23
CA ARG A 724 22.79 -9.21 21.79
C ARG A 724 21.85 -8.38 20.91
N GLY A 725 20.60 -8.19 21.35
CA GLY A 725 19.66 -7.25 20.74
C GLY A 725 20.20 -5.82 20.80
N ASP A 726 20.56 -5.34 21.98
CA ASP A 726 21.09 -3.98 22.17
C ASP A 726 22.33 -3.72 21.30
N PHE A 727 23.27 -4.67 21.27
CA PHE A 727 24.44 -4.56 20.39
C PHE A 727 24.04 -4.47 18.91
N TYR A 728 23.17 -5.37 18.45
CA TYR A 728 22.73 -5.41 17.05
C TYR A 728 22.07 -4.10 16.60
N PHE A 729 21.23 -3.48 17.43
CA PHE A 729 20.58 -2.20 17.12
C PHE A 729 21.54 -1.00 17.13
N ASN A 730 22.74 -1.14 17.71
CA ASN A 730 23.78 -0.12 17.66
C ASN A 730 24.75 -0.27 16.48
N ILE A 731 24.63 -1.33 15.66
CA ILE A 731 25.38 -1.45 14.42
C ILE A 731 24.90 -0.37 13.42
N PRO A 732 25.79 0.47 12.87
CA PRO A 732 25.40 1.58 11.98
C PRO A 732 24.56 1.14 10.77
N GLU A 733 24.92 0.01 10.14
CA GLU A 733 24.20 -0.56 9.01
C GLU A 733 22.78 -0.97 9.40
N VAL A 734 22.56 -1.43 10.64
CA VAL A 734 21.24 -1.80 11.17
C VAL A 734 20.40 -0.55 11.35
N GLN A 735 20.92 0.49 12.00
CA GLN A 735 20.20 1.77 12.18
C GLN A 735 19.80 2.37 10.83
N LYS A 736 20.69 2.29 9.84
CA LYS A 736 20.42 2.73 8.47
C LYS A 736 19.34 1.91 7.79
N ALA A 737 19.37 0.58 7.93
CA ALA A 737 18.36 -0.32 7.32
C ALA A 737 16.96 -0.08 7.88
N PHE A 738 16.85 0.16 9.19
CA PHE A 738 15.59 0.56 9.83
C PHE A 738 15.18 2.01 9.54
N ARG A 739 16.12 2.85 9.08
CA ARG A 739 15.99 4.32 9.05
C ARG A 739 15.60 4.88 10.43
N GLY A 740 16.05 4.21 11.48
CA GLY A 740 15.63 4.43 12.85
C GLY A 740 16.37 5.58 13.56
N ASN A 741 17.56 5.98 13.09
CA ASN A 741 18.26 7.11 13.68
C ASN A 741 18.20 8.36 12.78
N ARG A 742 16.99 8.85 12.50
CA ARG A 742 16.81 10.00 11.59
C ARG A 742 17.29 11.33 12.17
N THR A 743 17.45 11.40 13.49
CA THR A 743 17.83 12.62 14.24
C THR A 743 19.31 12.70 14.58
N ASN A 744 20.12 11.70 14.20
CA ASN A 744 21.50 11.56 14.67
C ASN A 744 21.59 11.65 16.20
N LEU A 745 20.86 10.76 16.88
CA LEU A 745 20.85 10.63 18.35
C LEU A 745 22.29 10.66 18.89
N GLY A 746 22.56 11.57 19.82
CA GLY A 746 23.87 11.74 20.46
C GLY A 746 24.20 10.66 21.50
N TYR A 747 23.40 9.60 21.58
CA TYR A 747 23.54 8.50 22.54
C TYR A 747 23.29 7.15 21.86
N GLN A 748 23.79 6.08 22.46
CA GLN A 748 23.58 4.71 21.97
C GLN A 748 22.13 4.29 22.16
N TRP A 749 21.59 3.53 21.21
CA TRP A 749 20.28 2.92 21.36
C TRP A 749 20.30 1.94 22.54
N GLN A 750 19.24 1.93 23.34
CA GLN A 750 19.11 1.04 24.49
C GLN A 750 17.74 0.35 24.43
N GLY A 751 17.68 -0.91 24.85
CA GLY A 751 16.42 -1.64 24.94
C GLY A 751 15.41 -0.96 25.88
N CYS A 752 15.87 -0.24 26.90
CA CYS A 752 15.06 0.62 27.76
C CYS A 752 15.75 1.96 27.99
N PHE A 753 15.01 3.05 27.79
CA PHE A 753 15.53 4.41 27.89
C PHE A 753 15.46 4.96 29.32
N ASP A 754 16.61 5.30 29.90
CA ASP A 754 16.70 5.79 31.29
C ASP A 754 16.34 7.28 31.46
N GLY A 755 16.24 8.05 30.37
CA GLY A 755 15.96 9.49 30.42
C GLY A 755 14.48 9.86 30.57
N LEU A 756 13.59 8.88 30.73
CA LEU A 756 12.14 9.08 30.78
C LEU A 756 11.66 9.42 32.19
N ASN A 757 11.02 10.58 32.38
CA ASN A 757 10.36 10.91 33.65
C ASN A 757 8.88 10.54 33.60
N PHE A 758 8.57 9.27 33.90
CA PHE A 758 7.21 8.76 33.89
C PHE A 758 6.49 9.04 35.23
N SER A 759 5.28 9.58 35.14
CA SER A 759 4.38 9.95 36.25
C SER A 759 4.32 8.88 37.35
N SER A 760 4.72 9.26 38.57
CA SER A 760 4.68 8.36 39.72
C SER A 760 3.25 8.01 40.14
N THR A 761 2.28 8.90 39.91
CA THR A 761 0.86 8.61 40.14
C THR A 761 0.39 7.52 39.18
N ASP A 762 0.70 7.64 37.89
CA ASP A 762 0.27 6.67 36.88
C ASP A 762 0.92 5.30 37.09
N LYS A 763 2.20 5.26 37.54
CA LYS A 763 2.85 4.00 37.96
C LYS A 763 2.09 3.25 39.05
N ASN A 764 1.37 3.96 39.92
CA ASN A 764 0.66 3.36 41.04
C ASN A 764 -0.84 3.15 40.76
N ARG A 765 -1.33 3.54 39.59
CA ARG A 765 -2.75 3.48 39.20
C ARG A 765 -3.29 2.06 39.30
N ASP A 766 -4.55 1.92 39.70
CA ASP A 766 -5.25 0.64 39.64
C ASP A 766 -5.74 0.37 38.21
N MET A 767 -5.23 -0.70 37.59
CA MET A 767 -5.65 -1.09 36.25
C MET A 767 -6.87 -2.02 36.22
N LEU A 768 -7.32 -2.57 37.35
CA LEU A 768 -8.50 -3.45 37.39
C LEU A 768 -9.79 -2.76 36.90
N PRO A 769 -10.09 -1.49 37.24
CA PRO A 769 -11.25 -0.78 36.69
C PRO A 769 -11.25 -0.70 35.16
N VAL A 770 -10.07 -0.51 34.54
CA VAL A 770 -9.95 -0.43 33.08
C VAL A 770 -10.16 -1.81 32.44
N LEU A 771 -9.56 -2.87 33.01
CA LEU A 771 -9.79 -4.25 32.55
C LEU A 771 -11.27 -4.65 32.66
N LYS A 772 -11.94 -4.27 33.75
CA LYS A 772 -13.37 -4.50 33.97
C LYS A 772 -14.22 -3.88 32.86
N GLN A 773 -13.93 -2.63 32.48
CA GLN A 773 -14.65 -1.94 31.40
C GLN A 773 -14.47 -2.62 30.04
N ILE A 774 -13.27 -3.14 29.75
CA ILE A 774 -13.00 -3.88 28.51
C ILE A 774 -13.78 -5.19 28.48
N LEU A 775 -13.75 -5.96 29.58
CA LEU A 775 -14.48 -7.23 29.69
C LEU A 775 -16.01 -7.02 29.60
N GLN A 776 -16.54 -5.92 30.13
CA GLN A 776 -17.97 -5.55 30.01
C GLN A 776 -18.40 -5.32 28.55
N GLN A 777 -17.46 -4.97 27.66
CA GLN A 777 -17.71 -4.87 26.22
C GLN A 777 -17.51 -6.21 25.49
N SER A 778 -17.46 -7.33 26.22
CA SER A 778 -17.27 -8.68 25.67
C SER A 778 -15.95 -8.87 24.92
N ILE A 779 -14.91 -8.10 25.26
CA ILE A 779 -13.56 -8.28 24.72
C ILE A 779 -12.76 -9.20 25.65
N PRO A 780 -12.31 -10.38 25.19
CA PRO A 780 -11.60 -11.33 26.03
C PRO A 780 -10.17 -10.87 26.35
N ILE A 781 -9.72 -11.20 27.56
CA ILE A 781 -8.39 -10.90 28.08
C ILE A 781 -7.71 -12.20 28.49
N THR A 782 -6.54 -12.46 27.92
CA THR A 782 -5.67 -13.58 28.30
C THR A 782 -4.40 -13.06 28.96
N ILE A 783 -4.13 -13.52 30.18
CA ILE A 783 -2.93 -13.18 30.94
C ILE A 783 -2.05 -14.42 31.03
N MET A 784 -0.77 -14.28 30.69
CA MET A 784 0.23 -15.33 30.89
C MET A 784 1.32 -14.86 31.86
N SER A 785 1.69 -15.69 32.84
CA SER A 785 2.74 -15.34 33.81
C SER A 785 3.77 -16.46 33.97
N GLY A 786 5.05 -16.12 33.86
CA GLY A 786 6.17 -17.02 34.13
C GLY A 786 6.37 -17.29 35.62
N ASP A 787 6.68 -18.54 35.98
CA ASP A 787 6.88 -18.97 37.37
C ASP A 787 8.29 -18.71 37.93
N GLN A 788 9.18 -18.13 37.13
CA GLN A 788 10.51 -17.66 37.55
C GLN A 788 10.60 -16.13 37.60
N ASP A 789 9.49 -15.43 37.34
CA ASP A 789 9.43 -13.97 37.46
C ASP A 789 9.18 -13.55 38.91
N ALA A 790 10.05 -12.69 39.44
CA ALA A 790 9.86 -12.00 40.71
C ALA A 790 9.49 -10.52 40.56
N ILE A 791 9.58 -9.93 39.35
CA ILE A 791 9.12 -8.56 39.10
C ILE A 791 7.60 -8.50 39.21
N VAL A 792 6.91 -9.41 38.51
CA VAL A 792 5.44 -9.58 38.59
C VAL A 792 5.12 -11.07 38.83
N PRO A 793 5.24 -11.54 40.08
CA PRO A 793 5.08 -12.96 40.38
C PRO A 793 3.64 -13.45 40.17
N ILE A 794 3.51 -14.73 39.83
CA ILE A 794 2.22 -15.41 39.62
C ILE A 794 1.21 -15.16 40.76
N VAL A 795 1.67 -15.16 42.01
CA VAL A 795 0.79 -14.98 43.17
C VAL A 795 0.10 -13.62 43.17
N GLY A 796 0.82 -12.54 42.82
CA GLY A 796 0.25 -11.20 42.70
C GLY A 796 -0.76 -11.12 41.57
N THR A 797 -0.35 -11.55 40.37
CA THR A 797 -1.23 -11.55 39.19
C THR A 797 -2.49 -12.39 39.39
N LEU A 798 -2.38 -13.58 40.00
CA LEU A 798 -3.52 -14.45 40.26
C LEU A 798 -4.50 -13.80 41.23
N ASN A 799 -4.03 -13.17 42.31
CA ASN A 799 -4.88 -12.43 43.24
C ASN A 799 -5.65 -11.30 42.52
N HIS A 800 -4.97 -10.59 41.60
CA HIS A 800 -5.57 -9.53 40.79
C HIS A 800 -6.66 -10.06 39.85
N VAL A 801 -6.40 -11.19 39.19
CA VAL A 801 -7.37 -11.88 38.33
C VAL A 801 -8.59 -12.38 39.12
N GLN A 802 -8.36 -12.96 40.30
CA GLN A 802 -9.44 -13.43 41.18
C GLN A 802 -10.31 -12.27 41.66
N LYS A 803 -9.68 -11.19 42.12
CA LYS A 803 -10.38 -9.96 42.52
C LYS A 803 -11.25 -9.39 41.40
N LEU A 804 -10.70 -9.29 40.19
CA LEU A 804 -11.44 -8.82 39.02
C LEU A 804 -12.62 -9.74 38.67
N ALA A 805 -12.41 -11.06 38.72
CA ALA A 805 -13.47 -12.04 38.47
C ALA A 805 -14.60 -11.95 39.51
N GLU A 806 -14.24 -11.78 40.80
CA GLU A 806 -15.20 -11.57 41.89
C GLU A 806 -16.03 -10.30 41.68
N GLU A 807 -15.38 -9.16 41.38
CA GLU A 807 -16.06 -7.89 41.13
C GLU A 807 -16.99 -7.89 39.91
N MET A 808 -16.76 -8.83 38.99
CA MET A 808 -17.56 -9.02 37.79
C MET A 808 -18.55 -10.19 37.92
N ASN A 809 -18.57 -10.89 39.07
CA ASN A 809 -19.34 -12.12 39.28
C ASN A 809 -19.08 -13.20 38.21
N LEU A 810 -17.84 -13.29 37.71
CA LEU A 810 -17.45 -14.33 36.76
C LEU A 810 -17.18 -15.65 37.48
N LYS A 811 -17.80 -16.73 37.01
CA LYS A 811 -17.58 -18.07 37.57
C LYS A 811 -16.33 -18.70 36.96
N LEU A 812 -15.52 -19.33 37.80
CA LEU A 812 -14.39 -20.16 37.37
C LEU A 812 -14.94 -21.40 36.64
N THR A 813 -14.66 -21.50 35.35
CA THR A 813 -15.11 -22.60 34.49
C THR A 813 -14.04 -23.66 34.26
N LYS A 814 -12.76 -23.29 34.33
CA LYS A 814 -11.63 -24.23 34.25
C LYS A 814 -10.57 -23.92 35.29
N ASN A 815 -10.04 -24.96 35.92
CA ASN A 815 -8.90 -24.93 36.82
C ASN A 815 -8.11 -26.22 36.64
N GLU A 816 -7.24 -26.24 35.64
CA GLU A 816 -6.58 -27.47 35.20
C GLU A 816 -5.14 -27.21 34.74
N GLY A 817 -4.33 -28.27 34.77
CA GLY A 817 -3.01 -28.25 34.16
C GLY A 817 -3.14 -28.27 32.63
N TRP A 818 -2.38 -27.42 31.93
CA TRP A 818 -2.36 -27.39 30.47
C TRP A 818 -1.08 -28.01 29.91
N LYS A 819 -1.17 -28.47 28.65
CA LYS A 819 -0.09 -29.18 27.93
C LYS A 819 0.29 -28.42 26.66
N ASN A 820 1.54 -28.55 26.25
CA ASN A 820 2.01 -28.05 24.96
C ASN A 820 2.54 -29.24 24.14
N GLY A 821 1.74 -29.69 23.17
CA GLY A 821 1.97 -30.93 22.44
C GLY A 821 1.86 -32.17 23.34
N LYS A 822 2.73 -33.16 23.13
CA LYS A 822 2.75 -34.42 23.90
C LYS A 822 3.44 -34.31 25.28
N LYS A 823 3.86 -33.12 25.69
CA LYS A 823 4.58 -32.92 26.96
C LYS A 823 3.62 -32.43 28.03
N ASP A 824 3.51 -33.21 29.11
CA ASP A 824 2.74 -32.85 30.30
C ASP A 824 3.41 -31.71 31.09
N GLY A 825 2.59 -30.92 31.81
CA GLY A 825 3.07 -29.94 32.79
C GLY A 825 3.57 -28.60 32.20
N ALA A 826 2.86 -28.02 31.24
CA ALA A 826 3.21 -26.71 30.70
C ALA A 826 2.93 -25.56 31.70
N GLY A 827 1.91 -25.72 32.55
CA GLY A 827 1.53 -24.84 33.66
C GLY A 827 0.07 -25.09 34.06
N TRP A 828 -0.58 -24.09 34.66
CA TRP A 828 -1.98 -24.10 35.09
C TRP A 828 -2.80 -23.08 34.31
N MET A 829 -4.07 -23.40 34.07
CA MET A 829 -5.03 -22.54 33.38
C MET A 829 -6.25 -22.31 34.26
N TYR A 830 -6.58 -21.05 34.45
CA TYR A 830 -7.76 -20.56 35.17
C TYR A 830 -8.62 -19.78 34.17
N SER A 831 -9.77 -20.33 33.80
CA SER A 831 -10.70 -19.66 32.87
C SER A 831 -11.97 -19.27 33.59
N TYR A 832 -12.43 -18.04 33.34
CA TYR A 832 -13.67 -17.49 33.82
C TYR A 832 -14.59 -17.26 32.62
N GLY A 833 -15.21 -18.35 32.16
CA GLY A 833 -15.95 -18.38 30.90
C GLY A 833 -15.05 -18.16 29.68
N ASP A 834 -15.53 -17.35 28.73
CA ASP A 834 -14.78 -17.00 27.51
C ASP A 834 -14.09 -15.64 27.58
N LEU A 835 -14.29 -14.89 28.67
CA LEU A 835 -13.86 -13.49 28.77
C LEU A 835 -12.50 -13.31 29.46
N LEU A 836 -12.19 -14.06 30.51
CA LEU A 836 -10.94 -13.89 31.27
C LEU A 836 -10.23 -15.22 31.45
N THR A 837 -8.98 -15.29 31.01
CA THR A 837 -8.14 -16.49 31.15
C THR A 837 -6.77 -16.12 31.71
N PHE A 838 -6.36 -16.81 32.77
CA PHE A 838 -5.02 -16.69 33.35
C PHE A 838 -4.26 -18.02 33.19
N MET A 839 -3.04 -17.94 32.66
CA MET A 839 -2.21 -19.11 32.40
C MET A 839 -0.82 -18.95 33.01
N THR A 840 -0.44 -19.87 33.90
CA THR A 840 0.94 -19.95 34.38
C THR A 840 1.80 -20.69 33.37
N VAL A 841 3.07 -20.29 33.26
CA VAL A 841 4.01 -20.87 32.30
C VAL A 841 5.24 -21.39 33.03
N LYS A 842 5.30 -22.72 33.18
CA LYS A 842 6.37 -23.38 33.94
C LYS A 842 7.74 -23.18 33.31
N GLY A 843 8.70 -22.74 34.11
CA GLY A 843 10.06 -22.40 33.75
C GLY A 843 10.19 -21.13 32.89
N ALA A 844 9.16 -20.30 32.75
CA ALA A 844 9.28 -19.01 32.08
C ALA A 844 9.68 -17.92 33.06
N ASN A 845 10.43 -16.94 32.57
CA ASN A 845 10.86 -15.76 33.32
C ASN A 845 9.92 -14.57 33.02
N HIS A 846 10.29 -13.35 33.40
CA HIS A 846 9.48 -12.15 33.16
C HIS A 846 9.04 -11.97 31.69
N HIS A 847 9.91 -12.34 30.74
CA HIS A 847 9.60 -12.35 29.31
C HIS A 847 9.29 -13.79 28.86
N VAL A 848 8.05 -14.20 29.07
CA VAL A 848 7.55 -15.54 28.67
C VAL A 848 7.83 -15.83 27.18
N THR A 849 7.73 -14.81 26.34
CA THR A 849 7.86 -14.86 24.88
C THR A 849 9.24 -15.30 24.42
N PHE A 850 10.34 -14.95 25.12
CA PHE A 850 11.68 -15.45 24.76
C PHE A 850 12.17 -16.60 25.65
N SER A 851 11.74 -16.66 26.91
CA SER A 851 12.18 -17.74 27.81
C SER A 851 11.48 -19.07 27.54
N LYS A 852 10.21 -19.05 27.14
CA LYS A 852 9.44 -20.23 26.71
C LYS A 852 8.61 -19.92 25.45
N PRO A 853 9.26 -19.62 24.30
CA PRO A 853 8.61 -19.17 23.08
C PRO A 853 7.55 -20.16 22.57
N SER A 854 7.79 -21.46 22.72
CA SER A 854 6.84 -22.48 22.25
C SER A 854 5.55 -22.47 23.05
N LYS A 855 5.65 -22.19 24.36
CA LYS A 855 4.49 -22.07 25.25
C LYS A 855 3.75 -20.75 25.02
N ALA A 856 4.48 -19.64 24.86
CA ALA A 856 3.89 -18.34 24.54
C ALA A 856 3.12 -18.38 23.20
N PHE A 857 3.74 -18.95 22.15
CA PHE A 857 3.10 -19.10 20.84
C PHE A 857 1.87 -20.02 20.89
N PHE A 858 1.90 -21.09 21.70
CA PHE A 858 0.73 -21.94 21.91
C PHE A 858 -0.45 -21.15 22.49
N ILE A 859 -0.19 -20.32 23.52
CA ILE A 859 -1.22 -19.48 24.15
C ILE A 859 -1.79 -18.50 23.12
N PHE A 860 -0.92 -17.79 22.39
CA PHE A 860 -1.35 -16.84 21.37
C PHE A 860 -2.23 -17.51 20.28
N LYS A 861 -1.74 -18.58 19.67
CA LYS A 861 -2.44 -19.25 18.58
C LYS A 861 -3.77 -19.89 19.00
N ASN A 862 -3.79 -20.61 20.12
CA ASN A 862 -4.90 -21.50 20.47
C ASN A 862 -5.88 -20.88 21.48
N ILE A 863 -5.45 -19.90 22.27
CA ILE A 863 -6.28 -19.29 23.32
C ILE A 863 -6.73 -17.90 22.87
N VAL A 864 -5.81 -17.10 22.32
CA VAL A 864 -6.12 -15.70 21.94
C VAL A 864 -6.82 -15.63 20.59
N LEU A 865 -6.24 -16.20 19.53
CA LEU A 865 -6.80 -16.09 18.18
C LEU A 865 -7.97 -17.04 17.91
N ASN A 866 -8.08 -18.15 18.64
CA ASN A 866 -9.07 -19.20 18.41
C ASN A 866 -9.82 -19.61 19.70
N PRO A 867 -10.58 -18.71 20.33
CA PRO A 867 -11.30 -19.04 21.56
C PRO A 867 -12.32 -20.17 21.37
N SER A 868 -12.76 -20.47 20.14
CA SER A 868 -13.75 -21.52 19.81
C SER A 868 -13.20 -22.95 19.74
N ILE A 869 -11.88 -23.16 19.67
CA ILE A 869 -11.25 -24.51 19.73
C ILE A 869 -11.33 -25.12 21.15
N LYS A 870 -12.04 -24.44 22.07
CA LYS A 870 -12.36 -24.92 23.42
C LYS A 870 -13.14 -26.24 23.49
N ILE A 871 -13.71 -26.73 22.39
CA ILE A 871 -14.55 -27.95 22.38
C ILE A 871 -13.74 -29.24 22.15
N ALA A 872 -12.59 -29.21 21.46
CA ALA A 872 -11.98 -30.45 20.95
C ALA A 872 -10.91 -31.13 21.84
N ILE A 873 -10.56 -30.54 23.00
CA ILE A 873 -9.47 -31.09 23.86
C ILE A 873 -10.01 -31.86 25.08
N ALA A 874 -11.33 -31.88 25.31
CA ALA A 874 -11.95 -32.64 26.41
C ALA A 874 -12.64 -33.95 25.99
N ASP A 875 -12.94 -34.18 24.70
CA ASP A 875 -13.79 -35.30 24.26
C ASP A 875 -13.05 -36.51 23.66
N LYS A 876 -11.76 -36.70 23.97
CA LYS A 876 -11.04 -37.95 23.65
C LYS A 876 -10.25 -38.49 24.83
N VAL A 877 -10.94 -38.69 25.96
CA VAL A 877 -10.61 -39.76 26.92
C VAL A 877 -11.91 -40.35 27.46
N VAL A 878 -12.41 -41.37 26.76
CA VAL A 878 -13.10 -42.52 27.37
C VAL A 878 -12.32 -43.75 26.94
#